data_AF-A0A316IK40-F1
#
_entry.id   AF-A0A316IK40-F1
#
_cell.length_a   1.000
_cell.length_b   1.000
_cell.length_c   1.000
_cell.angle_alpha   90.00
_cell.angle_beta   90.00
_cell.angle_gamma   90.00
#
_symmetry.space_group_name_H-M   'P 1'
#
loop_
_entity.id
_entity.type
_entity.pdbx_description
1 polymer ?
#
loop_
_entity_poly.entity_id
_entity_poly.type
_entity_poly.pdbx_seq_one_letter_code
_entity_poly.pdbx_strand_id
1 'polypeptide(L)'
;MRIWAKRGIQAALVTGGMIALGTGVANAAGCDATCPPQPHGTVDGSAPAGLLSGPGVDVPIHAANNKIGTPLGEIAPQPIHNEQIKTGPLGELVPAVNVLPPGHPLSGTTIPVDGMVPIDISGNAIALLGDVETTNESEYWYHRPNAVTTNGDNGTLTGIIAGITGYVPTQITGNAIGVGATAKTQNSALMVVHGGGDWETSGRKGTANGIIAAIRQSLPVGFNNNAIAGLGIAETDGCSTDIGRIDGGLKSDGTESVAGGSIVDFSHGHPVGLNTGAYSAAGNATSHSHDTGIAEVGTPLPSRTGGEYVLTEGRRGVLSGLVAQPTLAMPCELCGDAVTVGGNADASGSKTKLSTASPGPIKTGGAESAGSGQVVQVPVTLPHGLSSTSAAGLGNASAQYDETNTMISGGPVQTTGEDSTLGGNIVSAPVALLAEAFSNAFSVGGQAYSNASSEQHITAGGPLETKGTGSVLGGNIAQAPVIAAANAVGQAYTVGGMATAKAPTSIKYVTVGGDTVAGTPDGTPEGSTAASNIVNAPVVASFLMADNALSGLGLAEAEGTQLANFVAGGDAVSNGNRGSLSGNLVEGAVTQPLVNPAGVAGTVGGHAYTEHEGVVNHVAGGEQTTDGTDGSLSGNIVPVAWAGVAEVFGVAAAAPGIAESHAAVDTFSGAGGARETHGDGGSVAGNIVRADAAPVVQVVSLAGTLGGQALVCAHDKTVAMAGGDDTTTSEGGSVAGNSIGAHVPAIVKTVSVAVAAAGNATATAETFTAAVASGEHSTAPAGSGLSGQIMDVPLAGNVLIYDLPVELLGQAVTDVTYLDPSEGEEAQARALPLDLSFADGLMGATEVPTFNLFNNLGSMTGQLLLAV
;
A
#
# COMPACT_ATOMS: atom_id res chain seq x y z
N MET A 1 42.69 -5.51 22.59
CA MET A 1 41.67 -4.98 21.65
C MET A 1 41.09 -6.03 20.68
N ARG A 2 41.84 -7.06 20.24
CA ARG A 2 41.35 -8.14 19.34
C ARG A 2 40.15 -8.98 19.83
N ILE A 3 39.89 -9.05 21.13
CA ILE A 3 38.80 -9.86 21.71
C ILE A 3 37.47 -9.10 21.71
N TRP A 4 37.49 -7.77 21.78
CA TRP A 4 36.28 -6.95 21.89
C TRP A 4 35.63 -6.65 20.53
N ALA A 5 36.42 -6.46 19.45
CA ALA A 5 35.88 -6.31 18.10
C ALA A 5 35.31 -7.63 17.53
N LYS A 6 35.97 -8.76 17.80
CA LYS A 6 35.46 -10.09 17.42
C LYS A 6 34.17 -10.44 18.16
N ARG A 7 34.08 -10.10 19.46
CA ARG A 7 32.84 -10.24 20.25
C ARG A 7 31.78 -9.21 19.88
N GLY A 8 32.15 -8.02 19.42
CA GLY A 8 31.22 -6.98 18.95
C GLY A 8 30.57 -7.33 17.61
N ILE A 9 31.34 -7.85 16.66
CA ILE A 9 30.81 -8.35 15.37
C ILE A 9 30.05 -9.67 15.57
N GLN A 10 30.53 -10.58 16.42
CA GLN A 10 29.76 -11.78 16.80
C GLN A 10 28.47 -11.41 17.55
N ALA A 11 28.48 -10.39 18.41
CA ALA A 11 27.26 -9.90 19.06
C ALA A 11 26.34 -9.19 18.08
N ALA A 12 26.84 -8.43 17.11
CA ALA A 12 26.01 -7.77 16.09
C ALA A 12 25.39 -8.79 15.11
N LEU A 13 26.14 -9.80 14.65
CA LEU A 13 25.62 -10.88 13.80
C LEU A 13 24.66 -11.82 14.55
N VAL A 14 24.95 -12.13 15.83
CA VAL A 14 24.06 -12.97 16.65
C VAL A 14 22.84 -12.17 17.10
N THR A 15 22.95 -10.88 17.40
CA THR A 15 21.78 -10.07 17.80
C THR A 15 20.95 -9.68 16.58
N GLY A 16 21.54 -9.32 15.44
CA GLY A 16 20.83 -9.09 14.18
C GLY A 16 20.23 -10.38 13.60
N GLY A 17 21.01 -11.46 13.58
CA GLY A 17 20.57 -12.78 13.13
C GLY A 17 19.56 -13.45 14.08
N MET A 18 19.65 -13.28 15.40
CA MET A 18 18.65 -13.78 16.36
C MET A 18 17.48 -12.81 16.59
N ILE A 19 17.50 -11.59 16.05
CA ILE A 19 16.27 -10.78 15.94
C ILE A 19 15.50 -11.22 14.69
N ALA A 20 16.16 -11.43 13.55
CA ALA A 20 15.56 -11.96 12.32
C ALA A 20 15.09 -13.42 12.45
N LEU A 21 15.88 -14.28 13.11
CA LEU A 21 15.46 -15.62 13.52
C LEU A 21 14.58 -15.57 14.76
N GLY A 22 14.72 -14.61 15.67
CA GLY A 22 13.91 -14.51 16.88
C GLY A 22 12.45 -14.19 16.58
N THR A 23 12.17 -13.37 15.57
CA THR A 23 10.80 -13.15 15.06
C THR A 23 10.27 -14.36 14.30
N GLY A 24 11.13 -15.12 13.60
CA GLY A 24 10.75 -16.39 12.94
C GLY A 24 10.65 -17.62 13.85
N VAL A 25 11.32 -17.62 15.02
CA VAL A 25 11.50 -18.80 15.90
C VAL A 25 10.82 -18.61 17.27
N ALA A 26 10.39 -17.41 17.65
CA ALA A 26 9.69 -17.18 18.93
C ALA A 26 8.33 -17.91 19.07
N ASN A 27 7.87 -18.66 18.06
CA ASN A 27 6.70 -19.54 18.19
C ASN A 27 7.03 -21.05 18.33
N ALA A 28 8.30 -21.43 18.49
CA ALA A 28 8.69 -22.82 18.74
C ALA A 28 9.62 -22.89 19.98
N ALA A 29 9.03 -23.19 21.12
CA ALA A 29 9.70 -23.21 22.42
C ALA A 29 10.75 -24.34 22.58
N GLY A 30 11.80 -24.06 23.36
CA GLY A 30 12.34 -25.00 24.36
C GLY A 30 13.65 -25.76 24.09
N CYS A 31 14.74 -25.26 24.69
CA CYS A 31 15.87 -25.94 25.36
C CYS A 31 16.67 -27.14 24.78
N ASP A 32 18.00 -26.93 24.84
CA ASP A 32 19.13 -27.77 25.30
C ASP A 32 19.70 -28.95 24.49
N ALA A 33 20.90 -28.65 23.98
CA ALA A 33 22.09 -29.44 23.60
C ALA A 33 22.25 -30.90 24.10
N THR A 34 22.65 -31.83 23.21
CA THR A 34 24.04 -32.38 23.07
C THR A 34 24.13 -33.70 22.24
N CYS A 35 25.00 -33.73 21.20
CA CYS A 35 25.69 -34.87 20.50
C CYS A 35 24.87 -35.97 19.75
N PRO A 36 25.47 -36.82 18.87
CA PRO A 36 26.65 -36.74 17.95
C PRO A 36 26.28 -37.13 16.47
N PRO A 37 27.20 -37.10 15.47
CA PRO A 37 26.84 -37.19 14.04
C PRO A 37 27.00 -38.60 13.42
N GLN A 38 26.09 -39.00 12.50
CA GLN A 38 26.31 -39.93 11.35
C GLN A 38 24.98 -40.33 10.64
N PRO A 39 24.97 -40.93 9.42
CA PRO A 39 25.43 -40.43 8.11
C PRO A 39 24.30 -40.42 7.04
N HIS A 40 24.58 -39.76 5.91
CA HIS A 40 23.68 -39.46 4.78
C HIS A 40 23.02 -40.68 4.08
N GLY A 41 21.76 -40.50 3.70
CA GLY A 41 21.08 -41.26 2.66
C GLY A 41 20.35 -40.31 1.69
N THR A 42 20.57 -40.51 0.39
CA THR A 42 19.90 -39.82 -0.72
C THR A 42 18.48 -40.33 -0.89
N VAL A 43 17.49 -39.44 -1.10
CA VAL A 43 16.15 -39.86 -1.52
C VAL A 43 15.64 -38.94 -2.63
N ASP A 44 15.78 -39.43 -3.86
CA ASP A 44 14.82 -39.18 -4.94
C ASP A 44 13.55 -39.96 -4.58
N GLY A 45 12.42 -39.29 -4.46
CA GLY A 45 11.12 -39.93 -4.25
C GLY A 45 10.23 -39.16 -3.30
N SER A 46 8.96 -39.02 -3.69
CA SER A 46 7.84 -38.57 -2.86
C SER A 46 7.97 -39.12 -1.44
N ALA A 47 8.07 -38.24 -0.44
CA ALA A 47 8.18 -38.65 0.95
C ALA A 47 6.97 -39.52 1.33
N PRO A 48 7.16 -40.77 1.83
CA PRO A 48 6.05 -41.55 2.34
C PRO A 48 5.43 -40.83 3.55
N ALA A 49 4.10 -40.92 3.68
CA ALA A 49 3.30 -40.29 4.73
C ALA A 49 3.77 -40.73 6.15
N GLY A 50 4.69 -39.97 6.73
CA GLY A 50 5.03 -39.98 8.15
C GLY A 50 4.49 -38.71 8.81
N LEU A 51 4.28 -38.75 10.14
CA LEU A 51 3.69 -37.63 10.87
C LEU A 51 4.54 -36.34 10.79
N LEU A 52 5.86 -36.49 10.66
CA LEU A 52 6.80 -35.44 10.28
C LEU A 52 7.42 -35.84 8.94
N SER A 53 7.26 -35.02 7.91
CA SER A 53 7.86 -35.25 6.59
C SER A 53 8.55 -33.97 6.15
N GLY A 54 9.79 -34.02 5.68
CA GLY A 54 10.49 -32.81 5.21
C GLY A 54 11.98 -32.81 5.58
N PRO A 55 12.83 -32.09 4.83
CA PRO A 55 14.28 -32.12 5.01
C PRO A 55 14.78 -31.36 6.25
N GLY A 56 13.94 -30.57 6.92
CA GLY A 56 14.35 -29.69 8.04
C GLY A 56 14.74 -28.29 7.57
N VAL A 57 15.46 -27.54 8.42
CA VAL A 57 15.99 -26.20 8.09
C VAL A 57 17.45 -26.31 7.69
N ASP A 58 17.79 -25.83 6.50
CA ASP A 58 19.16 -25.77 5.99
C ASP A 58 19.70 -24.33 5.98
N VAL A 59 20.87 -24.17 6.59
CA VAL A 59 21.60 -22.89 6.67
C VAL A 59 22.96 -23.05 6.01
N PRO A 60 23.05 -22.99 4.66
CA PRO A 60 24.34 -22.98 3.98
C PRO A 60 25.00 -21.60 4.15
N ILE A 61 26.26 -21.60 4.58
CA ILE A 61 27.06 -20.38 4.76
C ILE A 61 28.12 -20.31 3.68
N HIS A 62 28.15 -19.19 2.98
CA HIS A 62 29.24 -18.76 2.12
C HIS A 62 29.91 -17.51 2.69
N ALA A 63 31.23 -17.54 2.79
CA ALA A 63 32.02 -16.36 3.09
C ALA A 63 33.33 -16.37 2.32
N ALA A 64 33.53 -15.42 1.41
CA ALA A 64 34.74 -15.35 0.59
C ALA A 64 35.10 -13.90 0.24
N ASN A 65 36.33 -13.70 -0.25
CA ASN A 65 36.79 -12.39 -0.75
C ASN A 65 36.62 -11.22 0.23
N ASN A 66 36.57 -11.52 1.54
CA ASN A 66 36.57 -10.52 2.59
C ASN A 66 38.02 -10.14 2.93
N LYS A 67 38.27 -8.87 3.19
CA LYS A 67 39.61 -8.39 3.55
C LYS A 67 39.57 -7.37 4.67
N ILE A 68 40.57 -7.43 5.54
CA ILE A 68 40.75 -6.49 6.65
C ILE A 68 42.14 -5.84 6.55
N GLY A 69 42.20 -4.54 6.31
CA GLY A 69 43.42 -3.75 6.34
C GLY A 69 43.79 -3.37 7.77
N THR A 70 45.06 -3.57 8.17
CA THR A 70 45.58 -3.15 9.48
C THR A 70 46.95 -2.49 9.31
N PRO A 71 47.47 -1.75 10.31
CA PRO A 71 48.83 -1.18 10.25
C PRO A 71 49.94 -2.23 10.12
N LEU A 72 49.63 -3.51 10.36
CA LEU A 72 50.55 -4.63 10.29
C LEU A 72 50.45 -5.40 8.96
N GLY A 73 49.61 -4.93 8.03
CA GLY A 73 49.32 -5.57 6.75
C GLY A 73 47.87 -6.06 6.64
N GLU A 74 47.54 -6.57 5.45
CA GLU A 74 46.23 -7.14 5.08
C GLU A 74 46.00 -8.50 5.75
N ILE A 75 44.78 -8.74 6.21
CA ILE A 75 44.29 -10.01 6.71
C ILE A 75 43.14 -10.44 5.82
N ALA A 76 43.32 -11.55 5.10
CA ALA A 76 42.25 -12.23 4.37
C ALA A 76 41.80 -13.45 5.18
N PRO A 77 40.57 -13.47 5.74
CA PRO A 77 39.98 -14.68 6.31
C PRO A 77 39.95 -15.81 5.27
N GLN A 78 40.08 -17.05 5.73
CA GLN A 78 39.97 -18.21 4.85
C GLN A 78 38.55 -18.31 4.28
N PRO A 79 38.38 -18.62 2.99
CA PRO A 79 37.05 -18.82 2.41
C PRO A 79 36.30 -19.97 3.09
N ILE A 80 34.99 -19.78 3.28
CA ILE A 80 34.03 -20.79 3.71
C ILE A 80 33.07 -21.00 2.53
N HIS A 81 32.95 -22.24 2.07
CA HIS A 81 32.05 -22.62 0.98
C HIS A 81 31.11 -23.72 1.45
N ASN A 82 29.81 -23.45 1.43
CA ASN A 82 28.76 -24.45 1.67
C ASN A 82 28.92 -25.23 2.99
N GLU A 83 29.42 -24.59 4.05
CA GLU A 83 29.30 -25.18 5.38
C GLU A 83 27.82 -25.19 5.76
N GLN A 84 27.23 -26.38 5.83
CA GLN A 84 25.83 -26.57 6.19
C GLN A 84 25.73 -26.80 7.70
N ILE A 85 25.11 -25.85 8.39
CA ILE A 85 24.58 -26.12 9.73
C ILE A 85 23.21 -26.76 9.52
N LYS A 86 23.19 -28.09 9.52
CA LYS A 86 21.93 -28.83 9.53
C LYS A 86 21.42 -28.90 10.96
N THR A 87 20.19 -28.47 11.17
CA THR A 87 19.39 -29.13 12.21
C THR A 87 19.10 -30.53 11.66
N GLY A 88 19.38 -31.61 12.41
CA GLY A 88 18.96 -32.95 11.97
C GLY A 88 17.46 -32.98 11.70
N PRO A 89 16.91 -34.02 11.04
CA PRO A 89 15.46 -34.19 10.98
C PRO A 89 14.90 -34.07 12.41
N LEU A 90 13.98 -33.14 12.63
CA LEU A 90 13.34 -32.92 13.95
C LEU A 90 12.67 -34.18 14.52
N GLY A 91 12.56 -35.25 13.71
CA GLY A 91 12.14 -36.58 14.12
C GLY A 91 13.03 -37.27 15.17
N GLU A 92 14.21 -36.75 15.53
CA GLU A 92 14.98 -37.26 16.69
C GLU A 92 14.57 -36.64 18.04
N LEU A 93 13.86 -35.50 18.05
CA LEU A 93 13.41 -34.82 19.28
C LEU A 93 11.94 -35.13 19.66
N VAL A 94 11.24 -35.90 18.84
CA VAL A 94 9.87 -36.36 19.09
C VAL A 94 9.87 -37.89 18.96
N PRO A 95 9.38 -38.66 19.96
CA PRO A 95 9.38 -40.12 19.87
C PRO A 95 8.65 -40.55 18.60
N ALA A 96 9.22 -41.54 17.88
CA ALA A 96 8.67 -42.06 16.64
C ALA A 96 7.18 -42.44 16.81
N VAL A 97 6.29 -41.58 16.32
CA VAL A 97 4.89 -41.96 16.14
C VAL A 97 4.86 -42.82 14.89
N ASN A 98 4.82 -44.14 15.10
CA ASN A 98 4.71 -45.13 14.04
C ASN A 98 3.60 -44.76 13.06
N VAL A 99 3.85 -45.02 11.78
CA VAL A 99 2.85 -45.01 10.70
C VAL A 99 1.57 -45.65 11.25
N LEU A 100 0.53 -44.82 11.36
CA LEU A 100 -0.70 -45.22 12.00
C LEU A 100 -1.35 -46.35 11.16
N PRO A 101 -1.87 -47.41 11.79
CA PRO A 101 -2.43 -48.54 11.05
C PRO A 101 -3.62 -48.11 10.16
N PRO A 102 -3.87 -48.81 9.03
CA PRO A 102 -5.03 -48.54 8.18
C PRO A 102 -6.32 -48.51 9.00
N GLY A 103 -7.07 -47.40 8.94
CA GLY A 103 -8.28 -47.18 9.73
C GLY A 103 -8.08 -46.42 11.06
N HIS A 104 -6.86 -45.96 11.36
CA HIS A 104 -6.63 -45.04 12.49
C HIS A 104 -7.24 -43.66 12.21
N PRO A 105 -7.82 -42.96 13.21
CA PRO A 105 -8.41 -41.62 13.05
C PRO A 105 -7.44 -40.50 12.64
N LEU A 106 -6.17 -40.79 12.36
CA LEU A 106 -5.18 -39.80 11.92
C LEU A 106 -4.35 -40.34 10.74
N SER A 107 -4.87 -41.37 10.06
CA SER A 107 -4.24 -41.96 8.89
C SER A 107 -4.16 -40.92 7.77
N GLY A 108 -2.98 -40.74 7.17
CA GLY A 108 -2.76 -39.76 6.10
C GLY A 108 -2.55 -38.31 6.56
N THR A 109 -2.34 -38.05 7.86
CA THR A 109 -1.86 -36.74 8.34
C THR A 109 -0.35 -36.59 8.11
N THR A 110 0.05 -35.44 7.59
CA THR A 110 1.46 -35.10 7.33
C THR A 110 1.78 -33.66 7.74
N ILE A 111 3.00 -33.44 8.24
CA ILE A 111 3.50 -32.12 8.65
C ILE A 111 4.76 -31.80 7.82
N PRO A 112 4.63 -31.09 6.69
CA PRO A 112 5.75 -30.62 5.91
C PRO A 112 6.48 -29.46 6.60
N VAL A 113 7.80 -29.58 6.80
CA VAL A 113 8.68 -28.49 7.24
C VAL A 113 9.81 -28.33 6.24
N ASP A 114 9.85 -27.18 5.56
CA ASP A 114 10.87 -26.84 4.57
C ASP A 114 11.41 -25.43 4.82
N GLY A 115 12.66 -25.34 5.28
CA GLY A 115 13.31 -24.06 5.60
C GLY A 115 14.65 -23.92 4.92
N MET A 116 14.92 -22.74 4.35
CA MET A 116 16.21 -22.44 3.73
C MET A 116 16.68 -21.02 4.08
N VAL A 117 17.84 -20.92 4.72
CA VAL A 117 18.44 -19.65 5.15
C VAL A 117 19.88 -19.58 4.64
N PRO A 118 20.09 -19.36 3.33
CA PRO A 118 21.43 -19.20 2.81
C PRO A 118 22.00 -17.84 3.22
N ILE A 119 23.26 -17.85 3.65
CA ILE A 119 23.98 -16.67 4.10
C ILE A 119 25.19 -16.47 3.20
N ASP A 120 25.25 -15.33 2.50
CA ASP A 120 26.42 -14.89 1.74
C ASP A 120 27.07 -13.67 2.41
N ILE A 121 28.30 -13.83 2.88
CA ILE A 121 29.13 -12.76 3.45
C ILE A 121 30.38 -12.65 2.58
N SER A 122 30.29 -11.93 1.46
CA SER A 122 31.39 -11.88 0.49
C SER A 122 31.77 -10.49 0.03
N GLY A 123 33.02 -10.31 -0.38
CA GLY A 123 33.46 -9.03 -0.94
C GLY A 123 33.46 -7.84 0.01
N ASN A 124 33.53 -8.05 1.33
CA ASN A 124 33.57 -6.93 2.27
C ASN A 124 35.01 -6.46 2.51
N ALA A 125 35.22 -5.15 2.43
CA ALA A 125 36.49 -4.46 2.65
C ALA A 125 36.45 -3.64 3.94
N ILE A 126 37.28 -3.98 4.93
CA ILE A 126 37.33 -3.27 6.21
C ILE A 126 38.75 -2.73 6.45
N ALA A 127 38.97 -1.44 6.22
CA ALA A 127 40.25 -0.77 6.49
C ALA A 127 40.25 -0.18 7.91
N LEU A 128 41.12 -0.70 8.78
CA LEU A 128 41.37 -0.17 10.12
C LEU A 128 42.80 0.36 10.17
N LEU A 129 43.00 1.65 9.87
CA LEU A 129 44.32 2.31 9.86
C LEU A 129 45.35 1.72 8.88
N GLY A 130 44.93 0.85 7.96
CA GLY A 130 45.71 0.35 6.83
C GLY A 130 44.79 0.09 5.65
N ASP A 131 45.26 0.41 4.44
CA ASP A 131 44.44 0.36 3.23
C ASP A 131 44.07 -1.08 2.83
N VAL A 132 42.92 -1.23 2.19
CA VAL A 132 42.43 -2.52 1.69
C VAL A 132 41.56 -2.34 0.45
N GLU A 133 41.70 -3.26 -0.50
CA GLU A 133 40.91 -3.32 -1.72
C GLU A 133 40.51 -4.76 -2.01
N THR A 134 39.23 -4.99 -2.32
CA THR A 134 38.70 -6.30 -2.67
C THR A 134 37.84 -6.27 -3.92
N THR A 135 37.77 -7.41 -4.61
CA THR A 135 36.89 -7.63 -5.77
C THR A 135 36.14 -8.93 -5.50
N ASN A 136 34.85 -8.95 -5.81
CA ASN A 136 33.98 -10.07 -5.52
C ASN A 136 33.01 -10.35 -6.67
N GLU A 137 32.94 -11.62 -7.03
CA GLU A 137 31.89 -12.20 -7.86
C GLU A 137 31.34 -13.40 -7.07
N SER A 138 30.04 -13.37 -6.78
CA SER A 138 29.34 -14.38 -5.99
C SER A 138 28.03 -14.73 -6.70
N GLU A 139 27.79 -16.01 -6.93
CA GLU A 139 26.54 -16.50 -7.52
C GLU A 139 26.12 -17.80 -6.84
N TYR A 140 24.89 -17.82 -6.31
CA TYR A 140 24.34 -18.96 -5.62
C TYR A 140 22.90 -19.24 -6.01
N TRP A 141 22.65 -20.53 -6.31
CA TRP A 141 21.34 -21.05 -6.63
C TRP A 141 20.99 -22.18 -5.69
N TYR A 142 19.84 -22.04 -5.04
CA TYR A 142 19.29 -23.06 -4.19
C TYR A 142 17.90 -23.42 -4.69
N HIS A 143 17.70 -24.69 -5.00
CA HIS A 143 16.46 -25.21 -5.56
C HIS A 143 15.91 -26.33 -4.69
N ARG A 144 14.67 -26.19 -4.20
CA ARG A 144 14.01 -27.20 -3.35
C ARG A 144 12.51 -27.38 -3.67
N PRO A 145 12.19 -28.12 -4.74
CA PRO A 145 10.81 -28.45 -5.05
C PRO A 145 10.31 -29.58 -4.15
N ASN A 146 9.31 -29.30 -3.32
CA ASN A 146 8.69 -30.26 -2.40
C ASN A 146 7.17 -30.25 -2.58
N ALA A 147 6.66 -31.19 -3.38
CA ALA A 147 5.22 -31.44 -3.46
C ALA A 147 4.77 -32.39 -2.34
N VAL A 148 3.58 -32.14 -1.79
CA VAL A 148 2.99 -32.94 -0.72
C VAL A 148 1.64 -33.44 -1.20
N THR A 149 1.44 -34.76 -1.20
CA THR A 149 0.16 -35.34 -1.59
C THR A 149 -0.29 -36.34 -0.53
N THR A 150 -1.53 -36.24 -0.09
CA THR A 150 -2.18 -37.22 0.77
C THR A 150 -3.63 -37.47 0.34
N ASN A 151 -4.31 -38.42 0.97
CA ASN A 151 -5.72 -38.72 0.72
C ASN A 151 -6.42 -39.05 2.05
N GLY A 152 -7.54 -38.38 2.32
CA GLY A 152 -8.40 -38.57 3.48
C GLY A 152 -9.83 -39.01 3.16
N ASP A 153 -10.12 -39.49 1.95
CA ASP A 153 -11.45 -39.90 1.49
C ASP A 153 -12.12 -40.91 2.43
N ASN A 154 -13.42 -40.71 2.70
CA ASN A 154 -14.25 -41.56 3.56
C ASN A 154 -13.74 -41.74 5.00
N GLY A 155 -12.73 -40.98 5.42
CA GLY A 155 -12.13 -41.09 6.75
C GLY A 155 -12.57 -40.00 7.72
N THR A 156 -12.18 -40.15 8.97
CA THR A 156 -12.39 -39.16 10.04
C THR A 156 -11.03 -38.65 10.46
N LEU A 157 -10.79 -37.33 10.40
CA LEU A 157 -9.49 -36.71 10.75
C LEU A 157 -8.30 -37.25 9.92
N THR A 158 -8.57 -37.66 8.69
CA THR A 158 -7.60 -38.21 7.73
C THR A 158 -7.22 -37.21 6.65
N GLY A 159 -6.06 -37.37 6.02
CA GLY A 159 -5.64 -36.50 4.91
C GLY A 159 -5.39 -35.04 5.30
N ILE A 160 -4.85 -34.79 6.50
CA ILE A 160 -4.52 -33.45 6.97
C ILE A 160 -3.09 -33.10 6.57
N ILE A 161 -2.87 -31.93 5.96
CA ILE A 161 -1.55 -31.34 5.72
C ILE A 161 -1.43 -30.11 6.62
N ALA A 162 -0.44 -30.07 7.51
CA ALA A 162 -0.19 -28.90 8.36
C ALA A 162 1.30 -28.58 8.35
N GLY A 163 1.73 -27.52 7.66
CA GLY A 163 3.16 -27.32 7.41
C GLY A 163 3.61 -25.88 7.26
N ILE A 164 4.92 -25.72 7.22
CA ILE A 164 5.61 -24.43 7.14
C ILE A 164 6.69 -24.50 6.06
N THR A 165 6.67 -23.55 5.13
CA THR A 165 7.74 -23.31 4.16
C THR A 165 8.29 -21.90 4.37
N GLY A 166 9.61 -21.75 4.52
CA GLY A 166 10.21 -20.44 4.77
C GLY A 166 11.59 -20.27 4.18
N TYR A 167 11.77 -19.23 3.37
CA TYR A 167 13.06 -18.89 2.76
C TYR A 167 13.52 -17.51 3.23
N VAL A 168 14.76 -17.43 3.72
CA VAL A 168 15.36 -16.20 4.25
C VAL A 168 16.77 -16.07 3.67
N PRO A 169 16.91 -15.75 2.37
CA PRO A 169 18.23 -15.45 1.85
C PRO A 169 18.77 -14.18 2.54
N THR A 170 20.01 -14.26 3.02
CA THR A 170 20.70 -13.16 3.68
C THR A 170 22.01 -12.83 2.94
N GLN A 171 22.11 -11.62 2.40
CA GLN A 171 23.33 -11.11 1.77
C GLN A 171 23.95 -9.99 2.61
N ILE A 172 25.26 -10.10 2.88
CA ILE A 172 26.10 -9.05 3.44
C ILE A 172 27.31 -8.92 2.51
N THR A 173 27.15 -8.20 1.41
CA THR A 173 28.13 -8.22 0.32
C THR A 173 28.60 -6.84 -0.10
N GLY A 174 29.85 -6.75 -0.55
CA GLY A 174 30.35 -5.53 -1.17
C GLY A 174 30.41 -4.30 -0.25
N ASN A 175 30.48 -4.46 1.08
CA ASN A 175 30.54 -3.29 1.97
C ASN A 175 31.97 -2.78 2.14
N ALA A 176 32.18 -1.47 2.07
CA ALA A 176 33.45 -0.80 2.35
C ALA A 176 33.38 0.00 3.65
N ILE A 177 34.27 -0.29 4.59
CA ILE A 177 34.37 0.42 5.87
C ILE A 177 35.79 0.94 6.04
N GLY A 178 35.99 2.26 5.92
CA GLY A 178 37.28 2.93 5.99
C GLY A 178 37.43 3.77 7.26
N VAL A 179 38.21 3.29 8.24
CA VAL A 179 38.51 4.03 9.48
C VAL A 179 39.99 4.44 9.52
N GLY A 180 40.26 5.71 9.26
CA GLY A 180 41.61 6.29 9.21
C GLY A 180 42.49 5.76 8.07
N ALA A 181 41.89 5.10 7.07
CA ALA A 181 42.54 4.48 5.91
C ALA A 181 41.52 4.30 4.77
N THR A 182 41.97 3.75 3.63
CA THR A 182 41.17 3.56 2.42
C THR A 182 40.61 2.13 2.35
N ALA A 183 39.29 1.99 2.22
CA ALA A 183 38.62 0.73 1.90
C ALA A 183 37.95 0.83 0.53
N LYS A 184 38.28 -0.08 -0.38
CA LYS A 184 37.65 -0.17 -1.71
C LYS A 184 37.07 -1.54 -1.95
N THR A 185 35.91 -1.60 -2.59
CA THR A 185 35.28 -2.85 -2.99
C THR A 185 34.59 -2.75 -4.35
N GLN A 186 34.79 -3.79 -5.17
CA GLN A 186 34.02 -4.03 -6.38
C GLN A 186 33.23 -5.32 -6.22
N ASN A 187 31.90 -5.27 -6.35
CA ASN A 187 31.02 -6.37 -5.99
C ASN A 187 30.01 -6.74 -7.09
N SER A 188 29.86 -8.03 -7.35
CA SER A 188 28.73 -8.60 -8.07
C SER A 188 28.25 -9.81 -7.29
N ALA A 189 27.04 -9.73 -6.72
CA ALA A 189 26.48 -10.79 -5.90
C ALA A 189 25.06 -11.14 -6.35
N LEU A 190 24.82 -12.42 -6.64
CA LEU A 190 23.50 -12.97 -6.97
C LEU A 190 23.20 -14.14 -6.05
N MET A 191 22.06 -14.09 -5.36
CA MET A 191 21.52 -15.22 -4.63
C MET A 191 20.08 -15.46 -5.04
N VAL A 192 19.80 -16.72 -5.38
CA VAL A 192 18.49 -17.18 -5.77
C VAL A 192 18.11 -18.39 -4.94
N VAL A 193 17.03 -18.27 -4.19
CA VAL A 193 16.37 -19.34 -3.46
C VAL A 193 15.02 -19.56 -4.09
N HIS A 194 14.85 -20.68 -4.77
CA HIS A 194 13.58 -21.09 -5.35
C HIS A 194 13.18 -22.42 -4.74
N GLY A 195 11.91 -22.58 -4.39
CA GLY A 195 11.40 -23.84 -3.89
C GLY A 195 9.90 -23.80 -3.69
N GLY A 196 9.37 -24.74 -2.90
CA GLY A 196 7.93 -24.93 -2.75
C GLY A 196 7.41 -26.05 -3.65
N GLY A 197 6.10 -26.14 -3.82
CA GLY A 197 5.45 -27.23 -4.54
C GLY A 197 4.00 -27.39 -4.14
N ASP A 198 3.23 -28.12 -4.95
CA ASP A 198 1.79 -28.26 -4.74
C ASP A 198 1.51 -29.09 -3.48
N TRP A 199 0.58 -28.63 -2.64
CA TRP A 199 0.03 -29.39 -1.53
C TRP A 199 -1.38 -29.84 -1.89
N GLU A 200 -1.56 -31.15 -2.03
CA GLU A 200 -2.82 -31.76 -2.47
C GLU A 200 -3.33 -32.78 -1.44
N THR A 201 -4.60 -32.65 -1.10
CA THR A 201 -5.32 -33.64 -0.31
C THR A 201 -6.75 -33.83 -0.81
N SER A 202 -7.44 -34.85 -0.30
CA SER A 202 -8.85 -35.09 -0.59
C SER A 202 -9.58 -35.47 0.71
N GLY A 203 -10.78 -34.95 0.88
CA GLY A 203 -11.64 -35.10 2.03
C GLY A 203 -13.03 -35.62 1.67
N ARG A 204 -13.23 -36.21 0.49
CA ARG A 204 -14.58 -36.55 0.01
C ARG A 204 -15.28 -37.51 0.96
N LYS A 205 -16.57 -37.27 1.23
CA LYS A 205 -17.44 -38.15 2.02
C LYS A 205 -16.95 -38.46 3.44
N GLY A 206 -16.03 -37.68 4.00
CA GLY A 206 -15.51 -37.91 5.36
C GLY A 206 -15.89 -36.82 6.36
N THR A 207 -15.23 -36.83 7.51
CA THR A 207 -15.46 -35.87 8.59
C THR A 207 -14.13 -35.28 9.07
N ALA A 208 -14.00 -33.94 9.02
CA ALA A 208 -12.81 -33.19 9.40
C ALA A 208 -11.53 -33.70 8.70
N ASN A 209 -11.63 -33.98 7.40
CA ASN A 209 -10.64 -34.68 6.60
C ASN A 209 -10.28 -33.88 5.33
N GLY A 210 -9.09 -34.07 4.77
CA GLY A 210 -8.67 -33.28 3.62
C GLY A 210 -8.43 -31.80 3.97
N ILE A 211 -7.85 -31.50 5.12
CA ILE A 211 -7.58 -30.12 5.56
C ILE A 211 -6.14 -29.75 5.20
N ILE A 212 -5.93 -28.52 4.73
CA ILE A 212 -4.60 -27.92 4.54
C ILE A 212 -4.45 -26.71 5.46
N ALA A 213 -3.38 -26.65 6.24
CA ALA A 213 -2.94 -25.48 6.99
C ALA A 213 -1.49 -25.17 6.61
N ALA A 214 -1.26 -24.03 5.95
CA ALA A 214 0.03 -23.65 5.40
C ALA A 214 0.49 -22.29 5.94
N ILE A 215 1.77 -22.19 6.25
CA ILE A 215 2.47 -20.91 6.45
C ILE A 215 3.62 -20.87 5.45
N ARG A 216 3.62 -19.87 4.58
CA ARG A 216 4.63 -19.69 3.52
C ARG A 216 5.22 -18.29 3.60
N GLN A 217 6.55 -18.20 3.72
CA GLN A 217 7.23 -16.91 3.89
C GLN A 217 8.51 -16.80 3.07
N SER A 218 8.69 -15.66 2.38
CA SER A 218 9.92 -15.30 1.69
C SER A 218 10.44 -13.96 2.22
N LEU A 219 11.65 -13.97 2.77
CA LEU A 219 12.24 -12.87 3.53
C LEU A 219 13.69 -12.60 3.08
N PRO A 220 13.95 -12.05 1.88
CA PRO A 220 15.28 -11.60 1.51
C PRO A 220 15.79 -10.48 2.43
N VAL A 221 17.02 -10.58 2.92
CA VAL A 221 17.65 -9.62 3.84
C VAL A 221 18.99 -9.16 3.27
N GLY A 222 19.12 -7.86 2.99
CA GLY A 222 20.33 -7.28 2.40
C GLY A 222 21.01 -6.24 3.30
N PHE A 223 22.33 -6.34 3.43
CA PHE A 223 23.21 -5.24 3.83
C PHE A 223 24.34 -5.16 2.79
N ASN A 224 24.09 -4.49 1.68
CA ASN A 224 24.92 -4.60 0.49
C ASN A 224 25.42 -3.25 0.00
N ASN A 225 26.65 -3.26 -0.52
CA ASN A 225 27.23 -2.13 -1.24
C ASN A 225 27.20 -0.81 -0.44
N ASN A 226 27.40 -0.86 0.89
CA ASN A 226 27.45 0.34 1.72
C ASN A 226 28.89 0.85 1.88
N ALA A 227 29.08 2.17 1.81
CA ALA A 227 30.34 2.85 2.11
C ALA A 227 30.25 3.61 3.44
N ILE A 228 31.12 3.28 4.39
CA ILE A 228 31.19 3.92 5.71
C ILE A 228 32.60 4.45 5.96
N ALA A 229 32.76 5.77 6.09
CA ALA A 229 34.04 6.43 6.29
C ALA A 229 34.15 7.18 7.63
N GLY A 230 35.28 6.98 8.33
CA GLY A 230 35.64 7.69 9.55
C GLY A 230 37.12 8.05 9.57
N LEU A 231 37.47 9.30 9.33
CA LEU A 231 38.82 9.84 9.11
C LEU A 231 39.58 9.19 7.92
N GLY A 232 38.87 8.56 6.98
CA GLY A 232 39.41 7.78 5.86
C GLY A 232 38.58 7.88 4.57
N ILE A 233 38.80 6.95 3.64
CA ILE A 233 38.06 6.84 2.37
C ILE A 233 37.37 5.48 2.29
N ALA A 234 36.10 5.44 1.93
CA ALA A 234 35.36 4.21 1.66
C ALA A 234 34.71 4.32 0.27
N GLU A 235 34.96 3.36 -0.61
CA GLU A 235 34.45 3.33 -1.98
C GLU A 235 33.88 1.95 -2.28
N THR A 236 32.64 1.91 -2.76
CA THR A 236 31.97 0.68 -3.20
C THR A 236 31.32 0.89 -4.55
N ASP A 237 31.61 -0.02 -5.47
CA ASP A 237 30.95 -0.13 -6.76
C ASP A 237 30.40 -1.55 -6.89
N GLY A 238 29.10 -1.74 -7.09
CA GLY A 238 28.63 -3.10 -7.28
C GLY A 238 27.15 -3.33 -7.53
N CYS A 239 26.82 -4.56 -7.92
CA CYS A 239 25.45 -5.00 -8.10
C CYS A 239 25.12 -6.12 -7.11
N SER A 240 23.96 -6.03 -6.46
CA SER A 240 23.44 -7.10 -5.61
C SER A 240 22.04 -7.50 -6.06
N THR A 241 21.79 -8.81 -6.11
CA THR A 241 20.48 -9.37 -6.40
C THR A 241 20.18 -10.47 -5.41
N ASP A 242 19.05 -10.35 -4.71
CA ASP A 242 18.55 -11.35 -3.79
C ASP A 242 17.11 -11.74 -4.13
N ILE A 243 16.89 -13.02 -4.41
CA ILE A 243 15.62 -13.56 -4.88
C ILE A 243 15.21 -14.72 -3.97
N GLY A 244 14.06 -14.61 -3.32
CA GLY A 244 13.37 -15.69 -2.63
C GLY A 244 12.01 -15.97 -3.27
N ARG A 245 11.82 -17.16 -3.84
CA ARG A 245 10.55 -17.60 -4.46
C ARG A 245 10.00 -18.87 -3.82
N ILE A 246 8.71 -18.86 -3.51
CA ILE A 246 7.93 -20.03 -3.13
C ILE A 246 6.82 -20.27 -4.17
N ASP A 247 7.01 -21.29 -4.98
CA ASP A 247 6.07 -21.75 -6.01
C ASP A 247 5.09 -22.81 -5.46
N GLY A 248 3.98 -23.04 -6.20
CA GLY A 248 3.05 -24.16 -5.97
C GLY A 248 1.74 -23.77 -5.29
N GLY A 249 0.66 -24.48 -5.66
CA GLY A 249 -0.71 -24.22 -5.19
C GLY A 249 -1.17 -25.15 -4.06
N LEU A 250 -2.31 -24.80 -3.46
CA LEU A 250 -3.01 -25.62 -2.47
C LEU A 250 -4.29 -26.16 -3.08
N LYS A 251 -4.48 -27.48 -3.02
CA LYS A 251 -5.67 -28.14 -3.55
C LYS A 251 -6.28 -29.10 -2.55
N SER A 252 -7.57 -28.96 -2.32
CA SER A 252 -8.34 -29.93 -1.55
C SER A 252 -9.71 -30.20 -2.17
N ASP A 253 -10.39 -31.26 -1.74
CA ASP A 253 -11.76 -31.56 -2.18
C ASP A 253 -12.55 -32.18 -1.03
N GLY A 254 -13.53 -31.45 -0.51
CA GLY A 254 -14.43 -31.87 0.55
C GLY A 254 -15.86 -32.15 0.07
N THR A 255 -16.04 -32.50 -1.20
CA THR A 255 -17.36 -32.89 -1.73
C THR A 255 -18.04 -33.93 -0.83
N GLU A 256 -19.30 -33.68 -0.48
CA GLU A 256 -20.12 -34.55 0.39
C GLU A 256 -19.49 -34.80 1.79
N SER A 257 -18.58 -33.94 2.25
CA SER A 257 -17.89 -34.06 3.55
C SER A 257 -18.47 -33.16 4.63
N VAL A 258 -18.13 -33.43 5.90
CA VAL A 258 -18.41 -32.53 7.04
C VAL A 258 -17.10 -31.95 7.54
N ALA A 259 -16.92 -30.63 7.48
CA ALA A 259 -15.69 -29.92 7.85
C ALA A 259 -14.43 -30.39 7.08
N GLY A 260 -14.61 -31.03 5.92
CA GLY A 260 -13.52 -31.49 5.09
C GLY A 260 -13.13 -30.49 4.00
N GLY A 261 -12.07 -30.79 3.26
CA GLY A 261 -11.69 -29.99 2.09
C GLY A 261 -11.21 -28.56 2.40
N SER A 262 -11.00 -28.19 3.66
CA SER A 262 -10.79 -26.78 4.03
C SER A 262 -9.30 -26.39 3.97
N ILE A 263 -9.02 -25.16 3.57
CA ILE A 263 -7.67 -24.62 3.37
C ILE A 263 -7.51 -23.34 4.19
N VAL A 264 -6.44 -23.28 4.98
CA VAL A 264 -5.97 -22.08 5.66
C VAL A 264 -4.55 -21.82 5.21
N ASP A 265 -4.29 -20.62 4.69
CA ASP A 265 -2.97 -20.23 4.19
C ASP A 265 -2.58 -18.86 4.72
N PHE A 266 -1.36 -18.75 5.23
CA PHE A 266 -0.74 -17.46 5.49
C PHE A 266 0.48 -17.31 4.59
N SER A 267 0.41 -16.34 3.67
CA SER A 267 1.49 -16.06 2.72
C SER A 267 2.10 -14.68 2.99
N HIS A 268 3.43 -14.63 3.08
CA HIS A 268 4.17 -13.43 3.46
C HIS A 268 5.42 -13.23 2.60
N GLY A 269 5.52 -12.09 1.92
CA GLY A 269 6.70 -11.71 1.12
C GLY A 269 7.26 -10.39 1.60
N HIS A 270 8.51 -10.36 2.07
CA HIS A 270 9.07 -9.17 2.71
C HIS A 270 10.58 -9.04 2.48
N PRO A 271 11.02 -8.29 1.44
CA PRO A 271 12.41 -7.92 1.32
C PRO A 271 12.75 -6.77 2.30
N VAL A 272 13.86 -6.91 3.02
CA VAL A 272 14.40 -5.91 3.96
C VAL A 272 15.82 -5.55 3.57
N GLY A 273 16.15 -4.26 3.58
CA GLY A 273 17.47 -3.80 3.12
C GLY A 273 18.00 -2.55 3.81
N LEU A 274 19.32 -2.50 3.95
CA LEU A 274 20.09 -1.26 4.11
C LEU A 274 21.19 -1.30 3.05
N ASN A 275 20.98 -0.65 1.91
CA ASN A 275 21.84 -0.86 0.76
C ASN A 275 22.25 0.47 0.12
N THR A 276 23.39 0.44 -0.58
CA THR A 276 23.90 1.60 -1.33
C THR A 276 24.08 2.89 -0.49
N GLY A 277 24.21 2.80 0.84
CA GLY A 277 24.35 3.97 1.70
C GLY A 277 25.79 4.50 1.76
N ALA A 278 25.94 5.83 1.74
CA ALA A 278 27.23 6.52 1.92
C ALA A 278 27.22 7.34 3.22
N TYR A 279 27.99 6.91 4.22
CA TYR A 279 27.99 7.53 5.55
C TYR A 279 29.41 8.00 5.92
N SER A 280 29.57 9.30 6.16
CA SER A 280 30.87 9.91 6.46
C SER A 280 30.82 10.78 7.72
N ALA A 281 31.59 10.44 8.74
CA ALA A 281 31.73 11.31 9.92
C ALA A 281 32.77 12.43 9.67
N ALA A 282 33.87 12.07 9.01
CA ALA A 282 34.99 12.93 8.64
C ALA A 282 35.80 12.20 7.55
N GLY A 283 35.62 12.45 6.26
CA GLY A 283 36.27 11.63 5.21
C GLY A 283 35.50 11.61 3.89
N ASN A 284 35.81 10.67 2.99
CA ASN A 284 35.07 10.49 1.74
C ASN A 284 34.42 9.10 1.69
N ALA A 285 33.09 9.05 1.60
CA ALA A 285 32.32 7.83 1.36
C ALA A 285 31.65 7.92 0.00
N THR A 286 31.91 6.96 -0.88
CA THR A 286 31.29 6.88 -2.21
C THR A 286 30.70 5.49 -2.41
N SER A 287 29.44 5.43 -2.80
CA SER A 287 28.69 4.23 -3.04
C SER A 287 27.97 4.33 -4.38
N HIS A 288 28.27 3.43 -5.31
CA HIS A 288 27.56 3.31 -6.57
C HIS A 288 27.04 1.89 -6.74
N SER A 289 25.72 1.71 -6.90
CA SER A 289 25.18 0.35 -6.93
C SER A 289 23.84 0.15 -7.62
N HIS A 290 23.61 -1.07 -8.08
CA HIS A 290 22.34 -1.54 -8.62
C HIS A 290 21.81 -2.70 -7.77
N ASP A 291 20.70 -2.49 -7.07
CA ASP A 291 20.18 -3.47 -6.11
C ASP A 291 18.83 -4.03 -6.57
N THR A 292 18.69 -5.35 -6.55
CA THR A 292 17.42 -6.04 -6.82
C THR A 292 17.04 -6.92 -5.65
N GLY A 293 15.80 -6.80 -5.17
CA GLY A 293 15.26 -7.66 -4.11
C GLY A 293 13.89 -8.19 -4.49
N ILE A 294 13.76 -9.50 -4.57
CA ILE A 294 12.52 -10.16 -5.00
C ILE A 294 12.10 -11.14 -3.92
N ALA A 295 10.93 -10.91 -3.33
CA ALA A 295 10.26 -11.86 -2.45
C ALA A 295 8.94 -12.23 -3.08
N GLU A 296 8.84 -13.44 -3.63
CA GLU A 296 7.61 -13.94 -4.22
C GLU A 296 7.10 -15.16 -3.46
N VAL A 297 5.83 -15.09 -3.07
CA VAL A 297 5.10 -16.21 -2.50
C VAL A 297 3.80 -16.36 -3.26
N GLY A 298 3.60 -17.55 -3.82
CA GLY A 298 2.29 -17.96 -4.26
C GLY A 298 2.09 -18.04 -5.77
N THR A 299 3.17 -18.19 -6.52
CA THR A 299 3.20 -18.40 -7.97
C THR A 299 2.67 -19.81 -8.32
N PRO A 300 1.48 -19.92 -8.95
CA PRO A 300 0.91 -21.22 -9.27
C PRO A 300 1.71 -21.89 -10.40
N LEU A 301 2.01 -23.19 -10.23
CA LEU A 301 2.60 -23.98 -11.30
C LEU A 301 1.47 -24.44 -12.24
N PRO A 302 1.60 -24.30 -13.58
CA PRO A 302 0.55 -24.60 -14.55
C PRO A 302 0.14 -26.09 -14.62
N SER A 303 0.72 -26.95 -13.79
CA SER A 303 0.71 -28.39 -14.04
C SER A 303 -0.49 -29.16 -13.47
N ARG A 304 -1.22 -28.68 -12.43
CA ARG A 304 -2.29 -29.49 -11.78
C ARG A 304 -3.50 -28.79 -11.13
N THR A 305 -3.45 -27.48 -10.84
CA THR A 305 -4.59 -26.71 -10.31
C THR A 305 -5.41 -25.98 -11.39
N GLY A 306 -5.05 -26.15 -12.66
CA GLY A 306 -5.70 -25.43 -13.77
C GLY A 306 -5.33 -23.94 -13.85
N GLY A 307 -4.32 -23.50 -13.10
CA GLY A 307 -3.90 -22.09 -13.00
C GLY A 307 -4.34 -21.40 -11.71
N GLU A 308 -5.21 -22.04 -10.92
CA GLU A 308 -5.64 -21.56 -9.60
C GLU A 308 -4.53 -21.75 -8.57
N TYR A 309 -4.44 -20.84 -7.60
CA TYR A 309 -3.52 -21.00 -6.49
C TYR A 309 -4.14 -21.78 -5.32
N VAL A 310 -5.35 -21.42 -4.93
CA VAL A 310 -6.16 -22.21 -4.00
C VAL A 310 -7.34 -22.77 -4.77
N LEU A 311 -7.48 -24.09 -4.77
CA LEU A 311 -8.63 -24.78 -5.34
C LEU A 311 -9.24 -25.70 -4.29
N THR A 312 -10.50 -25.47 -3.94
CA THR A 312 -11.26 -26.43 -3.13
C THR A 312 -12.72 -26.56 -3.53
N GLU A 313 -13.38 -27.65 -3.14
CA GLU A 313 -14.80 -27.86 -3.33
C GLU A 313 -15.44 -28.40 -2.05
N GLY A 314 -16.66 -27.99 -1.78
CA GLY A 314 -17.50 -28.42 -0.65
C GLY A 314 -18.93 -28.70 -1.08
N ARG A 315 -19.14 -29.05 -2.35
CA ARG A 315 -20.46 -29.35 -2.93
C ARG A 315 -21.17 -30.45 -2.12
N ARG A 316 -22.43 -30.25 -1.77
CA ARG A 316 -23.22 -31.15 -0.89
C ARG A 316 -22.57 -31.44 0.48
N GLY A 317 -21.60 -30.64 0.92
CA GLY A 317 -20.93 -30.78 2.21
C GLY A 317 -21.57 -29.94 3.32
N VAL A 318 -21.05 -30.07 4.54
CA VAL A 318 -21.38 -29.22 5.69
C VAL A 318 -20.10 -28.56 6.18
N LEU A 319 -20.02 -27.23 6.16
CA LEU A 319 -18.80 -26.47 6.54
C LEU A 319 -17.53 -26.95 5.81
N SER A 320 -17.67 -27.35 4.55
CA SER A 320 -16.59 -27.91 3.74
C SER A 320 -16.02 -26.89 2.75
N GLY A 321 -14.83 -27.13 2.21
CA GLY A 321 -14.27 -26.26 1.17
C GLY A 321 -14.11 -24.80 1.62
N LEU A 322 -13.80 -24.58 2.90
CA LEU A 322 -13.59 -23.25 3.46
C LEU A 322 -12.19 -22.76 3.08
N VAL A 323 -12.03 -21.47 2.83
CA VAL A 323 -10.75 -20.83 2.57
C VAL A 323 -10.56 -19.64 3.51
N ALA A 324 -9.44 -19.60 4.22
CA ALA A 324 -9.02 -18.43 4.99
C ALA A 324 -7.59 -18.05 4.60
N GLN A 325 -7.39 -16.84 4.09
CA GLN A 325 -6.12 -16.41 3.54
C GLN A 325 -5.74 -14.96 3.89
N PRO A 326 -5.11 -14.74 5.06
CA PRO A 326 -4.35 -13.52 5.31
C PRO A 326 -3.07 -13.50 4.45
N THR A 327 -2.81 -12.36 3.79
CA THR A 327 -1.57 -12.14 3.02
C THR A 327 -0.92 -10.82 3.40
N LEU A 328 0.42 -10.78 3.40
CA LEU A 328 1.16 -9.57 3.74
C LEU A 328 2.34 -9.37 2.79
N ALA A 329 2.30 -8.27 2.02
CA ALA A 329 3.40 -7.78 1.21
C ALA A 329 3.93 -6.47 1.82
N MET A 330 5.21 -6.42 2.15
CA MET A 330 5.80 -5.27 2.82
C MET A 330 7.24 -5.16 2.34
N PRO A 331 7.70 -4.09 1.72
CA PRO A 331 9.13 -3.79 1.67
C PRO A 331 9.47 -2.79 2.78
N CYS A 332 10.61 -2.98 3.45
CA CYS A 332 11.15 -2.00 4.38
C CYS A 332 12.63 -1.75 4.07
N GLU A 333 12.98 -0.53 3.69
CA GLU A 333 14.35 -0.26 3.21
C GLU A 333 14.82 1.18 3.40
N LEU A 334 16.12 1.32 3.71
CA LEU A 334 16.87 2.55 3.53
C LEU A 334 17.86 2.35 2.40
N CYS A 335 17.85 3.23 1.40
CA CYS A 335 18.68 3.03 0.21
C CYS A 335 19.11 4.34 -0.44
N GLY A 336 20.35 4.36 -0.93
CA GLY A 336 20.91 5.51 -1.65
C GLY A 336 21.04 6.76 -0.76
N ASP A 337 21.07 6.60 0.57
CA ASP A 337 21.18 7.72 1.50
C ASP A 337 22.63 8.18 1.63
N ALA A 338 22.84 9.50 1.66
CA ALA A 338 24.15 10.13 1.81
C ALA A 338 24.17 11.03 3.04
N VAL A 339 25.00 10.71 4.04
CA VAL A 339 25.08 11.49 5.29
C VAL A 339 26.52 11.88 5.58
N THR A 340 26.78 13.18 5.76
CA THR A 340 28.09 13.70 6.15
C THR A 340 28.02 14.71 7.30
N VAL A 341 28.95 14.62 8.25
CA VAL A 341 29.17 15.67 9.27
C VAL A 341 30.40 16.54 8.91
N GLY A 342 31.35 15.98 8.17
CA GLY A 342 32.52 16.65 7.60
C GLY A 342 33.15 15.80 6.49
N GLY A 343 33.52 16.42 5.36
CA GLY A 343 33.98 15.69 4.17
C GLY A 343 32.85 15.38 3.19
N ASN A 344 32.97 14.32 2.39
CA ASN A 344 32.06 14.01 1.28
C ASN A 344 31.35 12.67 1.50
N ALA A 345 30.07 12.61 1.16
CA ALA A 345 29.26 11.40 1.05
C ALA A 345 28.52 11.43 -0.29
N ASP A 346 28.70 10.41 -1.11
CA ASP A 346 28.07 10.29 -2.43
C ASP A 346 27.47 8.90 -2.57
N ALA A 347 26.15 8.82 -2.68
CA ALA A 347 25.41 7.60 -2.92
C ALA A 347 24.68 7.74 -4.26
N SER A 348 24.94 6.82 -5.20
CA SER A 348 24.28 6.83 -6.50
C SER A 348 23.89 5.44 -6.97
N GLY A 349 22.90 5.34 -7.85
CA GLY A 349 22.51 4.05 -8.40
C GLY A 349 21.02 3.91 -8.67
N SER A 350 20.55 2.66 -8.67
CA SER A 350 19.12 2.40 -8.80
C SER A 350 18.72 1.04 -8.24
N LYS A 351 17.40 0.87 -8.10
CA LYS A 351 16.83 -0.27 -7.39
C LYS A 351 15.54 -0.77 -8.04
N THR A 352 15.36 -2.08 -7.97
CA THR A 352 14.08 -2.72 -8.28
C THR A 352 13.68 -3.67 -7.16
N LYS A 353 12.46 -3.52 -6.65
CA LYS A 353 11.90 -4.45 -5.66
C LYS A 353 10.58 -5.01 -6.13
N LEU A 354 10.42 -6.30 -5.86
CA LEU A 354 9.16 -7.01 -6.02
C LEU A 354 8.84 -7.74 -4.73
N SER A 355 7.72 -7.38 -4.11
CA SER A 355 7.19 -8.06 -2.93
C SER A 355 5.81 -8.59 -3.29
N THR A 356 5.71 -9.89 -3.56
CA THR A 356 4.43 -10.56 -3.80
C THR A 356 4.11 -11.50 -2.66
N ALA A 357 2.99 -11.24 -2.02
CA ALA A 357 2.22 -12.21 -1.25
C ALA A 357 0.89 -12.39 -1.99
N SER A 358 0.99 -12.63 -3.30
CA SER A 358 -0.12 -12.75 -4.23
C SER A 358 -0.28 -14.23 -4.54
N PRO A 359 -1.05 -14.97 -3.73
CA PRO A 359 -1.62 -16.20 -4.20
C PRO A 359 -2.34 -15.87 -5.50
N GLY A 360 -2.10 -16.63 -6.56
CA GLY A 360 -2.95 -16.57 -7.75
C GLY A 360 -4.46 -16.77 -7.42
N PRO A 361 -5.32 -16.91 -8.43
CA PRO A 361 -6.76 -16.99 -8.23
C PRO A 361 -7.20 -18.02 -7.17
N ILE A 362 -8.17 -17.65 -6.33
CA ILE A 362 -8.79 -18.49 -5.31
C ILE A 362 -10.13 -18.96 -5.84
N LYS A 363 -10.31 -20.28 -5.92
CA LYS A 363 -11.57 -20.89 -6.34
C LYS A 363 -12.09 -21.86 -5.31
N THR A 364 -13.33 -21.65 -4.88
CA THR A 364 -14.05 -22.61 -4.04
C THR A 364 -15.49 -22.86 -4.52
N GLY A 365 -16.17 -23.83 -3.95
CA GLY A 365 -17.56 -24.15 -4.27
C GLY A 365 -18.31 -24.76 -3.09
N GLY A 366 -19.56 -24.35 -2.93
CA GLY A 366 -20.48 -24.75 -1.87
C GLY A 366 -21.89 -25.01 -2.39
N ALA A 367 -22.04 -25.35 -3.67
CA ALA A 367 -23.34 -25.66 -4.25
C ALA A 367 -24.02 -26.85 -3.53
N GLU A 368 -25.34 -26.77 -3.37
CA GLU A 368 -26.19 -27.77 -2.70
C GLU A 368 -25.74 -28.09 -1.25
N SER A 369 -25.04 -27.19 -0.57
CA SER A 369 -24.35 -27.45 0.71
C SER A 369 -24.97 -26.74 1.93
N ALA A 370 -24.51 -27.09 3.13
CA ALA A 370 -24.82 -26.37 4.37
C ALA A 370 -23.57 -25.68 4.94
N GLY A 371 -23.33 -24.43 4.54
CA GLY A 371 -22.24 -23.59 5.04
C GLY A 371 -20.87 -23.84 4.41
N SER A 372 -20.80 -24.47 3.23
CA SER A 372 -19.54 -24.77 2.53
C SER A 372 -19.15 -23.67 1.52
N GLY A 373 -17.89 -23.63 1.08
CA GLY A 373 -17.44 -22.70 0.05
C GLY A 373 -17.29 -21.25 0.53
N GLN A 374 -17.05 -21.03 1.82
CA GLN A 374 -16.81 -19.71 2.38
C GLN A 374 -15.36 -19.28 2.12
N VAL A 375 -15.15 -18.00 1.80
CA VAL A 375 -13.82 -17.40 1.63
C VAL A 375 -13.67 -16.20 2.56
N VAL A 376 -12.57 -16.15 3.29
CA VAL A 376 -12.13 -14.97 4.05
C VAL A 376 -10.73 -14.60 3.60
N GLN A 377 -10.54 -13.37 3.12
CA GLN A 377 -9.24 -12.86 2.68
C GLN A 377 -8.94 -11.52 3.33
N VAL A 378 -7.70 -11.33 3.76
CA VAL A 378 -7.23 -10.07 4.35
C VAL A 378 -5.87 -9.75 3.75
N PRO A 379 -5.83 -9.22 2.52
CA PRO A 379 -4.57 -8.89 1.89
C PRO A 379 -4.10 -7.50 2.35
N VAL A 380 -2.89 -7.45 2.87
CA VAL A 380 -2.30 -6.24 3.44
C VAL A 380 -1.03 -5.89 2.68
N THR A 381 -0.86 -4.60 2.38
CA THR A 381 0.33 -4.06 1.71
C THR A 381 0.88 -2.85 2.48
N LEU A 382 2.16 -2.87 2.84
CA LEU A 382 2.75 -1.90 3.77
C LEU A 382 4.10 -1.35 3.26
N PRO A 383 4.19 -0.57 2.18
CA PRO A 383 5.47 0.08 1.86
C PRO A 383 5.88 1.10 2.90
N HIS A 384 7.07 0.92 3.43
CA HIS A 384 7.70 1.87 4.32
C HIS A 384 9.16 2.06 3.90
N GLY A 385 9.59 3.29 3.63
CA GLY A 385 10.94 3.52 3.13
C GLY A 385 11.43 4.94 3.29
N LEU A 386 12.75 5.06 3.46
CA LEU A 386 13.50 6.31 3.31
C LEU A 386 14.50 6.08 2.19
N SER A 387 14.44 6.87 1.14
CA SER A 387 15.30 6.67 -0.02
C SER A 387 15.83 7.98 -0.55
N SER A 388 17.05 7.92 -1.09
CA SER A 388 17.78 9.06 -1.64
C SER A 388 17.79 10.27 -0.70
N THR A 389 17.96 10.08 0.60
CA THR A 389 18.02 11.21 1.54
C THR A 389 19.46 11.67 1.73
N SER A 390 19.70 12.96 1.48
CA SER A 390 20.98 13.61 1.69
C SER A 390 20.97 14.49 2.94
N ALA A 391 22.00 14.37 3.79
CA ALA A 391 22.14 15.19 4.98
C ALA A 391 23.60 15.65 5.16
N ALA A 392 23.81 16.97 5.25
CA ALA A 392 25.13 17.58 5.36
C ALA A 392 25.28 18.50 6.59
N GLY A 393 26.31 18.24 7.39
CA GLY A 393 26.81 19.12 8.44
C GLY A 393 27.76 20.17 7.87
N LEU A 394 29.07 19.93 7.94
CA LEU A 394 30.16 20.76 7.38
C LEU A 394 30.87 20.05 6.20
N GLY A 395 30.10 19.65 5.18
CA GLY A 395 30.58 18.80 4.08
C GLY A 395 29.62 18.76 2.88
N ASN A 396 29.84 17.84 1.94
CA ASN A 396 28.97 17.63 0.79
C ASN A 396 28.31 16.24 0.86
N ALA A 397 26.98 16.17 0.83
CA ALA A 397 26.20 14.95 0.69
C ALA A 397 25.46 14.97 -0.64
N SER A 398 25.62 13.93 -1.46
CA SER A 398 24.92 13.75 -2.74
C SER A 398 24.23 12.40 -2.75
N ALA A 399 22.92 12.38 -2.93
CA ALA A 399 22.11 11.18 -3.10
C ALA A 399 21.46 11.22 -4.49
N GLN A 400 21.78 10.26 -5.35
CA GLN A 400 21.27 10.19 -6.73
C GLN A 400 20.74 8.80 -7.04
N TYR A 401 19.44 8.58 -6.87
CA TYR A 401 18.93 7.21 -6.81
C TYR A 401 17.57 7.04 -7.47
N ASP A 402 17.44 6.08 -8.39
CA ASP A 402 16.14 5.75 -8.99
C ASP A 402 15.58 4.45 -8.39
N GLU A 403 14.29 4.42 -8.08
CA GLU A 403 13.65 3.21 -7.56
C GLU A 403 12.33 2.85 -8.23
N THR A 404 12.12 1.55 -8.40
CA THR A 404 10.82 0.96 -8.75
C THR A 404 10.44 -0.10 -7.74
N ASN A 405 9.30 0.09 -7.09
CA ASN A 405 8.78 -0.83 -6.08
C ASN A 405 7.41 -1.37 -6.54
N THR A 406 7.33 -2.69 -6.72
CA THR A 406 6.07 -3.38 -7.02
C THR A 406 5.67 -4.25 -5.85
N MET A 407 4.43 -4.09 -5.38
CA MET A 407 3.86 -4.82 -4.27
C MET A 407 2.49 -5.37 -4.64
N ILE A 408 2.32 -6.68 -4.46
CA ILE A 408 1.06 -7.36 -4.79
C ILE A 408 0.69 -8.28 -3.63
N SER A 409 -0.49 -8.09 -3.06
CA SER A 409 -1.03 -8.90 -1.97
C SER A 409 -2.41 -9.42 -2.33
N GLY A 410 -2.64 -10.73 -2.20
CA GLY A 410 -3.91 -11.34 -2.59
C GLY A 410 -4.12 -11.49 -4.10
N GLY A 411 -5.32 -11.93 -4.48
CA GLY A 411 -5.74 -12.12 -5.87
C GLY A 411 -7.26 -12.21 -6.02
N PRO A 412 -7.78 -12.54 -7.21
CA PRO A 412 -9.22 -12.66 -7.46
C PRO A 412 -9.82 -13.87 -6.73
N VAL A 413 -11.07 -13.76 -6.32
CA VAL A 413 -11.81 -14.82 -5.61
C VAL A 413 -13.07 -15.19 -6.37
N GLN A 414 -13.28 -16.49 -6.58
CA GLN A 414 -14.52 -17.03 -7.11
C GLN A 414 -15.09 -18.12 -6.20
N THR A 415 -16.37 -18.03 -5.85
CA THR A 415 -17.08 -19.11 -5.17
C THR A 415 -18.47 -19.35 -5.75
N THR A 416 -19.09 -20.47 -5.36
CA THR A 416 -20.46 -20.81 -5.75
C THR A 416 -21.22 -21.31 -4.53
N GLY A 417 -22.49 -20.96 -4.43
CA GLY A 417 -23.40 -21.30 -3.34
C GLY A 417 -24.81 -21.61 -3.82
N GLU A 418 -24.96 -22.02 -5.09
CA GLU A 418 -26.25 -22.36 -5.70
C GLU A 418 -26.96 -23.45 -4.91
N ASP A 419 -28.27 -23.32 -4.72
CA ASP A 419 -29.12 -24.26 -3.97
C ASP A 419 -28.61 -24.61 -2.55
N SER A 420 -27.83 -23.72 -1.94
CA SER A 420 -27.19 -23.96 -0.64
C SER A 420 -27.91 -23.25 0.53
N THR A 421 -27.59 -23.65 1.75
CA THR A 421 -27.86 -22.87 2.96
C THR A 421 -26.53 -22.34 3.48
N LEU A 422 -26.32 -21.01 3.51
CA LEU A 422 -25.06 -20.36 3.91
C LEU A 422 -23.82 -20.70 3.06
N GLY A 423 -23.97 -21.27 1.87
CA GLY A 423 -22.83 -21.61 1.02
C GLY A 423 -22.32 -20.46 0.15
N GLY A 424 -21.03 -20.43 -0.16
CA GLY A 424 -20.50 -19.52 -1.18
C GLY A 424 -20.43 -18.05 -0.79
N ASN A 425 -20.09 -17.71 0.45
CA ASN A 425 -19.95 -16.31 0.89
C ASN A 425 -18.48 -15.87 0.90
N ILE A 426 -18.24 -14.59 0.58
CA ILE A 426 -16.91 -13.98 0.54
C ILE A 426 -16.86 -12.80 1.51
N VAL A 427 -15.80 -12.74 2.32
CA VAL A 427 -15.43 -11.57 3.11
C VAL A 427 -14.00 -11.16 2.76
N SER A 428 -13.80 -9.91 2.37
CA SER A 428 -12.48 -9.38 1.99
C SER A 428 -12.24 -8.01 2.62
N ALA A 429 -11.13 -7.85 3.32
CA ALA A 429 -10.73 -6.58 3.93
C ALA A 429 -9.31 -6.19 3.49
N PRO A 430 -9.13 -5.77 2.22
CA PRO A 430 -7.83 -5.42 1.70
C PRO A 430 -7.37 -4.05 2.21
N VAL A 431 -6.08 -3.91 2.56
CA VAL A 431 -5.54 -2.69 3.16
C VAL A 431 -4.18 -2.33 2.55
N ALA A 432 -4.00 -1.07 2.15
CA ALA A 432 -2.70 -0.50 1.81
C ALA A 432 -2.37 0.68 2.73
N LEU A 433 -1.26 0.58 3.47
CA LEU A 433 -0.73 1.66 4.30
C LEU A 433 0.64 2.08 3.78
N LEU A 434 0.74 3.29 3.23
CA LEU A 434 1.96 3.83 2.66
C LEU A 434 2.58 4.86 3.62
N ALA A 435 3.87 4.72 3.93
CA ALA A 435 4.66 5.79 4.54
C ALA A 435 6.03 5.92 3.86
N GLU A 436 6.28 7.03 3.19
CA GLU A 436 7.51 7.20 2.40
C GLU A 436 8.14 8.58 2.60
N ALA A 437 9.46 8.61 2.66
CA ALA A 437 10.25 9.83 2.56
C ALA A 437 11.29 9.66 1.45
N PHE A 438 11.21 10.51 0.43
CA PHE A 438 11.95 10.31 -0.82
C PHE A 438 12.58 11.62 -1.33
N SER A 439 13.80 11.52 -1.84
CA SER A 439 14.57 12.64 -2.40
C SER A 439 14.69 13.87 -1.49
N ASN A 440 14.98 13.68 -0.20
CA ASN A 440 15.04 14.78 0.76
C ASN A 440 16.48 15.28 0.98
N ALA A 441 16.67 16.59 1.17
CA ALA A 441 17.97 17.23 1.37
C ALA A 441 17.98 18.13 2.62
N PHE A 442 18.92 17.89 3.53
CA PHE A 442 19.05 18.63 4.79
C PHE A 442 20.48 19.16 4.98
N SER A 443 20.65 20.46 5.26
CA SER A 443 21.97 21.08 5.48
C SER A 443 22.05 21.99 6.71
N VAL A 444 23.12 21.90 7.50
CA VAL A 444 23.36 22.73 8.70
C VAL A 444 24.66 23.55 8.58
N GLY A 445 25.33 23.50 7.43
CA GLY A 445 26.59 24.21 7.15
C GLY A 445 27.40 23.60 6.00
N GLY A 446 26.78 23.18 4.91
CA GLY A 446 27.43 22.40 3.84
C GLY A 446 26.55 22.34 2.57
N GLN A 447 26.78 21.36 1.70
CA GLN A 447 25.93 21.12 0.52
C GLN A 447 25.23 19.77 0.64
N ALA A 448 23.90 19.76 0.64
CA ALA A 448 23.10 18.55 0.52
C ALA A 448 22.39 18.58 -0.85
N TYR A 449 22.59 17.56 -1.64
CA TYR A 449 22.00 17.40 -2.97
C TYR A 449 21.30 16.05 -3.05
N SER A 450 20.02 16.07 -3.41
CA SER A 450 19.25 14.88 -3.75
C SER A 450 18.69 15.00 -5.16
N ASN A 451 18.78 13.94 -5.95
CA ASN A 451 18.11 13.84 -7.24
C ASN A 451 17.66 12.40 -7.49
N ALA A 452 16.36 12.17 -7.53
CA ALA A 452 15.85 10.81 -7.54
C ALA A 452 14.49 10.69 -8.22
N SER A 453 14.26 9.56 -8.89
CA SER A 453 12.94 9.15 -9.40
C SER A 453 12.38 7.94 -8.64
N SER A 454 11.09 7.94 -8.32
CA SER A 454 10.41 6.83 -7.64
C SER A 454 9.12 6.45 -8.36
N GLU A 455 8.94 5.15 -8.60
CA GLU A 455 7.72 4.57 -9.14
C GLU A 455 7.22 3.44 -8.23
N GLN A 456 5.98 3.56 -7.76
CA GLN A 456 5.35 2.58 -6.89
C GLN A 456 4.08 2.01 -7.54
N HIS A 457 4.04 0.69 -7.65
CA HIS A 457 2.86 -0.07 -8.07
C HIS A 457 2.40 -0.96 -6.92
N ILE A 458 1.21 -0.70 -6.39
CA ILE A 458 0.67 -1.36 -5.21
C ILE A 458 -0.71 -1.90 -5.52
N THR A 459 -0.86 -3.21 -5.40
CA THR A 459 -2.14 -3.89 -5.55
C THR A 459 -2.43 -4.72 -4.30
N ALA A 460 -3.62 -4.55 -3.71
CA ALA A 460 -4.07 -5.39 -2.59
C ALA A 460 -5.49 -5.91 -2.84
N GLY A 461 -5.67 -7.22 -2.88
CA GLY A 461 -6.94 -7.85 -3.24
C GLY A 461 -7.16 -7.92 -4.75
N GLY A 462 -8.41 -8.08 -5.13
CA GLY A 462 -8.83 -8.22 -6.52
C GLY A 462 -10.36 -8.41 -6.61
N PRO A 463 -10.88 -8.70 -7.81
CA PRO A 463 -12.31 -8.87 -8.02
C PRO A 463 -12.85 -10.11 -7.31
N LEU A 464 -14.10 -10.01 -6.85
CA LEU A 464 -14.80 -11.03 -6.05
C LEU A 464 -16.08 -11.44 -6.77
N GLU A 465 -16.24 -12.74 -7.04
CA GLU A 465 -17.44 -13.29 -7.68
C GLU A 465 -18.05 -14.43 -6.84
N THR A 466 -19.37 -14.40 -6.68
CA THR A 466 -20.13 -15.52 -6.14
C THR A 466 -21.49 -15.71 -6.80
N LYS A 467 -22.01 -16.94 -6.75
CA LYS A 467 -23.33 -17.31 -7.29
C LYS A 467 -24.19 -17.89 -6.17
N GLY A 468 -25.33 -17.26 -5.88
CA GLY A 468 -26.24 -17.64 -4.80
C GLY A 468 -27.65 -18.07 -5.24
N THR A 469 -27.85 -18.41 -6.51
CA THR A 469 -29.18 -18.75 -7.07
C THR A 469 -29.83 -19.93 -6.34
N GLY A 470 -31.11 -19.82 -6.00
CA GLY A 470 -31.86 -20.84 -5.25
C GLY A 470 -31.45 -21.01 -3.78
N SER A 471 -30.54 -20.17 -3.27
CA SER A 471 -29.96 -20.36 -1.93
C SER A 471 -30.68 -19.62 -0.80
N VAL A 472 -30.39 -20.02 0.44
CA VAL A 472 -30.75 -19.30 1.68
C VAL A 472 -29.47 -18.81 2.34
N LEU A 473 -29.25 -17.50 2.43
CA LEU A 473 -28.03 -16.88 2.98
C LEU A 473 -26.74 -17.26 2.22
N GLY A 474 -26.85 -17.78 1.00
CA GLY A 474 -25.70 -18.13 0.16
C GLY A 474 -25.32 -16.99 -0.79
N GLY A 475 -24.08 -17.02 -1.28
CA GLY A 475 -23.66 -16.10 -2.34
C GLY A 475 -23.55 -14.63 -1.92
N ASN A 476 -23.25 -14.29 -0.66
CA ASN A 476 -23.09 -12.89 -0.25
C ASN A 476 -21.61 -12.46 -0.29
N ILE A 477 -21.37 -11.16 -0.54
CA ILE A 477 -20.04 -10.54 -0.54
C ILE A 477 -20.01 -9.38 0.45
N ALA A 478 -18.92 -9.29 1.23
CA ALA A 478 -18.56 -8.09 1.99
C ALA A 478 -17.12 -7.68 1.67
N GLN A 479 -16.91 -6.44 1.21
CA GLN A 479 -15.59 -5.89 0.89
C GLN A 479 -15.35 -4.56 1.63
N ALA A 480 -14.20 -4.40 2.27
CA ALA A 480 -13.83 -3.15 2.94
C ALA A 480 -12.39 -2.75 2.56
N PRO A 481 -12.18 -2.20 1.35
CA PRO A 481 -10.87 -1.78 0.89
C PRO A 481 -10.46 -0.44 1.53
N VAL A 482 -9.23 -0.36 2.04
CA VAL A 482 -8.71 0.85 2.69
C VAL A 482 -7.34 1.23 2.15
N ILE A 483 -7.20 2.49 1.74
CA ILE A 483 -5.92 3.14 1.42
C ILE A 483 -5.68 4.25 2.45
N ALA A 484 -4.54 4.20 3.13
CA ALA A 484 -4.03 5.30 3.92
C ALA A 484 -2.59 5.61 3.50
N ALA A 485 -2.33 6.82 3.02
CA ALA A 485 -1.00 7.20 2.53
C ALA A 485 -0.46 8.44 3.25
N ALA A 486 0.82 8.41 3.60
CA ALA A 486 1.57 9.57 4.07
C ALA A 486 2.92 9.64 3.34
N ASN A 487 3.28 10.77 2.74
CA ASN A 487 4.63 10.93 2.19
C ASN A 487 5.23 12.31 2.36
N ALA A 488 6.56 12.36 2.22
CA ALA A 488 7.35 13.58 2.11
C ALA A 488 8.37 13.42 0.97
N VAL A 489 8.13 14.14 -0.13
CA VAL A 489 8.91 14.05 -1.37
C VAL A 489 9.61 15.37 -1.62
N GLY A 490 10.90 15.34 -1.97
CA GLY A 490 11.59 16.53 -2.48
C GLY A 490 11.82 17.63 -1.46
N GLN A 491 11.90 17.33 -0.16
CA GLN A 491 12.01 18.35 0.88
C GLN A 491 13.44 18.91 0.96
N ALA A 492 13.62 20.23 0.89
CA ALA A 492 14.92 20.89 0.97
C ALA A 492 15.01 21.86 2.16
N TYR A 493 15.82 21.53 3.17
CA TYR A 493 15.95 22.34 4.37
C TYR A 493 17.40 22.72 4.67
N THR A 494 17.66 24.01 4.86
CA THR A 494 18.99 24.50 5.26
C THR A 494 18.94 25.55 6.35
N VAL A 495 19.85 25.45 7.32
CA VAL A 495 20.11 26.55 8.29
C VAL A 495 21.29 27.42 7.82
N GLY A 496 22.23 26.80 7.09
CA GLY A 496 23.50 27.35 6.64
C GLY A 496 24.04 26.54 5.46
N GLY A 497 24.40 27.17 4.33
CA GLY A 497 24.92 26.44 3.14
C GLY A 497 23.85 26.21 2.06
N MET A 498 23.88 25.07 1.37
CA MET A 498 22.94 24.76 0.26
C MET A 498 22.25 23.40 0.48
N ALA A 499 20.95 23.35 0.25
CA ALA A 499 20.15 22.13 0.20
C ALA A 499 19.32 22.13 -1.09
N THR A 500 19.52 21.14 -1.94
CA THR A 500 18.81 21.00 -3.22
C THR A 500 18.19 19.62 -3.28
N ALA A 501 16.87 19.56 -3.46
CA ALA A 501 16.11 18.33 -3.63
C ALA A 501 15.42 18.37 -4.99
N LYS A 502 15.75 17.41 -5.86
CA LYS A 502 15.11 17.24 -7.16
C LYS A 502 14.39 15.90 -7.19
N ALA A 503 13.08 15.92 -7.37
CA ALA A 503 12.23 14.75 -7.52
C ALA A 503 11.57 14.78 -8.91
N PRO A 504 12.35 14.63 -10.00
CA PRO A 504 11.85 14.77 -11.37
C PRO A 504 10.68 13.84 -11.70
N THR A 505 10.53 12.73 -10.97
CA THR A 505 9.36 11.84 -11.12
C THR A 505 9.07 11.13 -9.79
N SER A 506 7.86 11.31 -9.27
CA SER A 506 7.30 10.55 -8.14
C SER A 506 5.92 10.01 -8.51
N ILE A 507 5.84 8.75 -8.91
CA ILE A 507 4.62 8.09 -9.39
C ILE A 507 4.14 7.05 -8.39
N LYS A 508 2.84 7.09 -8.05
CA LYS A 508 2.19 6.10 -7.18
C LYS A 508 0.89 5.63 -7.81
N TYR A 509 0.82 4.34 -8.09
CA TYR A 509 -0.40 3.65 -8.47
C TYR A 509 -0.78 2.68 -7.34
N VAL A 510 -1.87 2.96 -6.65
CA VAL A 510 -2.36 2.12 -5.54
C VAL A 510 -3.79 1.70 -5.84
N THR A 511 -4.00 0.40 -5.99
CA THR A 511 -5.32 -0.20 -6.21
C THR A 511 -5.61 -1.19 -5.09
N VAL A 512 -6.72 -1.03 -4.39
CA VAL A 512 -7.11 -1.87 -3.25
C VAL A 512 -8.55 -2.34 -3.43
N GLY A 513 -8.78 -3.64 -3.34
CA GLY A 513 -10.07 -4.24 -3.68
C GLY A 513 -10.27 -4.31 -5.20
N GLY A 514 -11.52 -4.31 -5.63
CA GLY A 514 -11.93 -4.45 -7.01
C GLY A 514 -13.40 -4.88 -7.11
N ASP A 515 -13.86 -5.14 -8.32
CA ASP A 515 -15.27 -5.39 -8.63
C ASP A 515 -15.88 -6.53 -7.82
N THR A 516 -17.17 -6.41 -7.55
CA THR A 516 -17.94 -7.39 -6.78
C THR A 516 -19.15 -7.85 -7.58
N VAL A 517 -19.29 -9.16 -7.79
CA VAL A 517 -20.40 -9.76 -8.53
C VAL A 517 -21.07 -10.83 -7.68
N ALA A 518 -22.33 -10.63 -7.32
CA ALA A 518 -23.12 -11.55 -6.52
C ALA A 518 -24.40 -11.98 -7.25
N GLY A 519 -24.42 -13.22 -7.73
CA GLY A 519 -25.52 -13.78 -8.53
C GLY A 519 -25.12 -14.04 -9.98
N THR A 520 -26.07 -14.53 -10.78
CA THR A 520 -25.87 -14.76 -12.22
C THR A 520 -26.36 -13.56 -13.04
N PRO A 521 -25.49 -12.88 -13.80
CA PRO A 521 -25.88 -11.73 -14.63
C PRO A 521 -26.92 -12.08 -15.71
N ASP A 522 -26.89 -13.30 -16.25
CA ASP A 522 -27.67 -13.70 -17.45
C ASP A 522 -28.63 -14.90 -17.23
N GLY A 523 -28.98 -15.24 -15.97
CA GLY A 523 -29.53 -16.57 -15.62
C GLY A 523 -31.03 -16.64 -15.25
N THR A 524 -31.63 -17.81 -15.49
CA THR A 524 -33.04 -18.17 -15.21
C THR A 524 -33.44 -17.88 -13.76
N PRO A 525 -34.64 -17.33 -13.53
CA PRO A 525 -34.97 -16.76 -12.24
C PRO A 525 -35.48 -17.82 -11.25
N GLU A 526 -34.62 -18.18 -10.30
CA GLU A 526 -34.98 -19.03 -9.17
C GLU A 526 -34.88 -18.20 -7.87
N GLY A 527 -36.01 -18.06 -7.18
CA GLY A 527 -36.10 -17.20 -6.01
C GLY A 527 -35.15 -17.64 -4.90
N SER A 528 -34.38 -16.69 -4.37
CA SER A 528 -33.38 -16.90 -3.30
C SER A 528 -33.74 -16.08 -2.05
N THR A 529 -33.34 -16.51 -0.85
CA THR A 529 -33.65 -15.79 0.40
C THR A 529 -32.39 -15.27 1.07
N ALA A 530 -32.28 -13.95 1.28
CA ALA A 530 -31.13 -13.31 1.91
C ALA A 530 -29.79 -13.67 1.22
N ALA A 531 -29.81 -13.83 -0.09
CA ALA A 531 -28.69 -14.30 -0.91
C ALA A 531 -28.24 -13.24 -1.91
N SER A 532 -27.05 -13.41 -2.48
CA SER A 532 -26.54 -12.50 -3.53
C SER A 532 -26.43 -11.03 -3.10
N ASN A 533 -26.31 -10.75 -1.80
CA ASN A 533 -26.19 -9.38 -1.30
C ASN A 533 -24.72 -8.94 -1.30
N ILE A 534 -24.49 -7.63 -1.49
CA ILE A 534 -23.17 -7.00 -1.50
C ILE A 534 -23.12 -5.89 -0.45
N VAL A 535 -22.04 -5.85 0.32
CA VAL A 535 -21.70 -4.73 1.21
C VAL A 535 -20.29 -4.27 0.94
N ASN A 536 -20.13 -3.05 0.42
CA ASN A 536 -18.83 -2.45 0.12
C ASN A 536 -18.58 -1.22 1.00
N ALA A 537 -17.35 -1.04 1.48
CA ALA A 537 -16.97 0.13 2.27
C ALA A 537 -15.57 0.65 1.89
N PRO A 538 -15.40 1.18 0.66
CA PRO A 538 -14.12 1.67 0.20
C PRO A 538 -13.72 3.01 0.84
N VAL A 539 -12.47 3.10 1.31
CA VAL A 539 -11.94 4.31 1.96
C VAL A 539 -10.56 4.65 1.39
N VAL A 540 -10.38 5.90 0.97
CA VAL A 540 -9.10 6.47 0.55
C VAL A 540 -8.81 7.73 1.36
N ALA A 541 -7.72 7.72 2.12
CA ALA A 541 -7.22 8.90 2.81
C ALA A 541 -5.73 9.10 2.52
N SER A 542 -5.30 10.33 2.26
CA SER A 542 -3.89 10.62 2.04
C SER A 542 -3.46 11.93 2.69
N PHE A 543 -2.18 12.00 3.06
CA PHE A 543 -1.47 13.20 3.45
C PHE A 543 -0.18 13.25 2.64
N LEU A 544 -0.11 14.14 1.66
CA LEU A 544 0.99 14.17 0.72
C LEU A 544 1.81 15.45 0.90
N MET A 545 3.11 15.39 1.20
CA MET A 545 3.95 16.60 1.24
C MET A 545 4.94 16.57 0.09
N ALA A 546 5.08 17.68 -0.63
CA ALA A 546 5.90 17.74 -1.83
C ALA A 546 6.70 19.04 -1.95
N ASP A 547 7.96 18.89 -2.34
CA ASP A 547 8.83 19.94 -2.89
C ASP A 547 8.84 21.24 -2.07
N ASN A 548 8.98 21.10 -0.75
CA ASN A 548 9.02 22.23 0.17
C ASN A 548 10.45 22.67 0.48
N ALA A 549 10.72 23.97 0.44
CA ALA A 549 12.03 24.56 0.71
C ALA A 549 12.01 25.53 1.91
N LEU A 550 12.89 25.30 2.89
CA LEU A 550 13.09 26.23 4.03
C LEU A 550 14.56 26.57 4.19
N SER A 551 14.87 27.87 4.20
CA SER A 551 16.23 28.39 4.33
C SER A 551 16.39 29.35 5.51
N GLY A 552 17.44 29.16 6.31
CA GLY A 552 17.95 30.19 7.21
C GLY A 552 18.91 31.10 6.45
N LEU A 553 20.20 30.84 6.59
CA LEU A 553 21.29 31.55 5.91
C LEU A 553 21.87 30.68 4.77
N GLY A 554 21.25 30.67 3.60
CA GLY A 554 21.70 29.78 2.53
C GLY A 554 20.76 29.70 1.33
N LEU A 555 20.90 28.63 0.55
CA LEU A 555 20.01 28.28 -0.56
C LEU A 555 19.25 26.99 -0.22
N ALA A 556 17.93 27.03 -0.26
CA ALA A 556 17.07 25.85 -0.32
C ALA A 556 16.37 25.83 -1.68
N GLU A 557 16.45 24.72 -2.40
CA GLU A 557 15.84 24.54 -3.72
C GLU A 557 15.13 23.19 -3.75
N ALA A 558 13.83 23.19 -4.07
CA ALA A 558 13.04 21.98 -4.24
C ALA A 558 12.33 22.01 -5.59
N GLU A 559 12.52 20.98 -6.40
CA GLU A 559 11.90 20.85 -7.72
C GLU A 559 11.34 19.45 -7.89
N GLY A 560 10.08 19.31 -8.29
CA GLY A 560 9.54 17.97 -8.49
C GLY A 560 8.20 17.85 -9.19
N THR A 561 7.94 16.62 -9.63
CA THR A 561 6.67 16.21 -10.24
C THR A 561 6.11 15.02 -9.49
N GLN A 562 4.85 15.09 -9.08
CA GLN A 562 4.16 14.03 -8.35
C GLN A 562 2.87 13.59 -9.05
N LEU A 563 2.71 12.29 -9.23
CA LEU A 563 1.45 11.65 -9.63
C LEU A 563 1.06 10.63 -8.56
N ALA A 564 -0.11 10.83 -7.94
CA ALA A 564 -0.67 9.89 -6.98
C ALA A 564 -2.06 9.46 -7.44
N ASN A 565 -2.20 8.19 -7.82
CA ASN A 565 -3.46 7.58 -8.21
C ASN A 565 -3.85 6.48 -7.23
N PHE A 566 -4.90 6.73 -6.45
CA PHE A 566 -5.39 5.83 -5.41
C PHE A 566 -6.83 5.42 -5.73
N VAL A 567 -7.05 4.11 -5.88
CA VAL A 567 -8.34 3.52 -6.23
C VAL A 567 -8.69 2.45 -5.19
N ALA A 568 -9.81 2.61 -4.49
CA ALA A 568 -10.33 1.63 -3.55
C ALA A 568 -11.72 1.13 -3.97
N GLY A 569 -11.91 -0.18 -4.05
CA GLY A 569 -13.14 -0.79 -4.53
C GLY A 569 -13.26 -0.79 -6.06
N GLY A 570 -14.46 -1.03 -6.56
CA GLY A 570 -14.78 -1.11 -7.98
C GLY A 570 -16.29 -1.25 -8.16
N ASP A 571 -16.71 -1.72 -9.32
CA ASP A 571 -18.13 -1.84 -9.64
C ASP A 571 -18.79 -2.97 -8.84
N ALA A 572 -20.09 -2.83 -8.57
CA ALA A 572 -20.85 -3.78 -7.78
C ALA A 572 -22.12 -4.20 -8.52
N VAL A 573 -22.19 -5.49 -8.86
CA VAL A 573 -23.31 -6.09 -9.58
C VAL A 573 -23.94 -7.17 -8.71
N SER A 574 -25.22 -7.02 -8.39
CA SER A 574 -25.99 -8.04 -7.67
C SER A 574 -27.27 -8.43 -8.40
N ASN A 575 -27.83 -9.60 -8.08
CA ASN A 575 -29.10 -10.04 -8.68
C ASN A 575 -30.01 -10.68 -7.62
N GLY A 576 -31.20 -10.11 -7.45
CA GLY A 576 -32.23 -10.50 -6.50
C GLY A 576 -33.55 -10.94 -7.15
N ASN A 577 -33.56 -11.28 -8.44
CA ASN A 577 -34.77 -11.63 -9.16
C ASN A 577 -35.57 -12.75 -8.50
N ARG A 578 -36.88 -12.52 -8.30
CA ARG A 578 -37.81 -13.43 -7.59
C ARG A 578 -37.38 -13.78 -6.16
N GLY A 579 -36.39 -13.10 -5.61
CA GLY A 579 -35.83 -13.35 -4.28
C GLY A 579 -36.52 -12.57 -3.17
N SER A 580 -36.26 -12.94 -1.93
CA SER A 580 -36.65 -12.20 -0.73
C SER A 580 -35.41 -11.80 0.05
N LEU A 581 -35.25 -10.51 0.40
CA LEU A 581 -34.01 -10.00 1.04
C LEU A 581 -32.74 -10.25 0.22
N SER A 582 -32.84 -10.42 -1.10
CA SER A 582 -31.74 -10.87 -1.95
C SER A 582 -31.30 -9.78 -2.93
N GLY A 583 -30.07 -9.87 -3.45
CA GLY A 583 -29.56 -8.90 -4.43
C GLY A 583 -29.51 -7.46 -3.92
N ASN A 584 -29.48 -7.23 -2.60
CA ASN A 584 -29.35 -5.87 -2.07
C ASN A 584 -27.87 -5.45 -2.05
N LEU A 585 -27.64 -4.17 -2.29
CA LEU A 585 -26.33 -3.56 -2.36
C LEU A 585 -26.26 -2.40 -1.36
N VAL A 586 -25.24 -2.42 -0.51
CA VAL A 586 -24.93 -1.30 0.40
C VAL A 586 -23.50 -0.87 0.14
N GLU A 587 -23.28 0.42 -0.11
CA GLU A 587 -21.92 0.94 -0.33
C GLU A 587 -21.67 2.19 0.52
N GLY A 588 -20.52 2.24 1.21
CA GLY A 588 -20.05 3.41 1.94
C GLY A 588 -18.69 3.86 1.42
N ALA A 589 -18.69 4.70 0.40
CA ALA A 589 -17.49 5.19 -0.27
C ALA A 589 -17.00 6.51 0.32
N VAL A 590 -15.70 6.59 0.63
CA VAL A 590 -15.07 7.77 1.23
C VAL A 590 -13.73 8.06 0.57
N THR A 591 -13.55 9.27 0.05
CA THR A 591 -12.27 9.82 -0.38
C THR A 591 -11.95 11.12 0.36
N GLN A 592 -10.72 11.23 0.86
CA GLN A 592 -10.19 12.42 1.51
C GLN A 592 -8.68 12.60 1.24
N PRO A 593 -8.28 13.33 0.18
CA PRO A 593 -6.97 13.94 0.10
C PRO A 593 -6.89 15.07 1.14
N LEU A 594 -6.00 14.92 2.11
CA LEU A 594 -5.78 15.86 3.21
C LEU A 594 -4.43 16.56 3.05
N VAL A 595 -4.46 17.88 3.19
CA VAL A 595 -3.34 18.82 3.39
C VAL A 595 -2.11 18.42 2.58
N ASN A 596 -2.08 18.88 1.34
CA ASN A 596 -0.94 18.75 0.45
C ASN A 596 -0.05 20.00 0.48
N PRO A 597 0.82 20.23 1.50
CA PRO A 597 1.77 21.34 1.46
C PRO A 597 2.75 21.04 0.33
N ALA A 598 2.47 21.68 -0.79
CA ALA A 598 3.21 21.56 -2.02
C ALA A 598 3.74 22.92 -2.44
N GLY A 599 5.03 22.97 -2.81
CA GLY A 599 5.68 24.22 -3.21
C GLY A 599 5.64 25.29 -2.13
N VAL A 600 6.03 24.95 -0.89
CA VAL A 600 6.15 25.95 0.20
C VAL A 600 7.60 26.43 0.28
N ALA A 601 7.81 27.72 0.04
CA ALA A 601 9.11 28.40 0.13
C ALA A 601 9.17 29.31 1.37
N GLY A 602 10.11 29.07 2.28
CA GLY A 602 10.32 29.87 3.48
C GLY A 602 11.77 30.32 3.65
N THR A 603 12.02 31.59 4.03
CA THR A 603 13.40 32.05 4.28
C THR A 603 13.57 33.08 5.40
N VAL A 604 14.70 32.99 6.12
CA VAL A 604 15.18 34.01 7.06
C VAL A 604 16.67 34.33 6.85
N GLY A 605 16.96 35.24 5.92
CA GLY A 605 18.30 35.73 5.57
C GLY A 605 18.92 35.10 4.33
N GLY A 606 18.23 34.16 3.67
CA GLY A 606 18.72 33.40 2.51
C GLY A 606 17.74 33.39 1.32
N HIS A 607 17.90 32.39 0.46
CA HIS A 607 17.07 32.13 -0.71
C HIS A 607 16.34 30.78 -0.57
N ALA A 608 15.05 30.76 -0.85
CA ALA A 608 14.24 29.54 -0.95
C ALA A 608 13.48 29.55 -2.27
N TYR A 609 13.62 28.49 -3.06
CA TYR A 609 12.94 28.30 -4.35
C TYR A 609 12.21 26.96 -4.36
N THR A 610 10.97 26.96 -4.81
CA THR A 610 10.19 25.74 -5.06
C THR A 610 9.52 25.75 -6.42
N GLU A 611 9.59 24.62 -7.13
CA GLU A 611 8.82 24.35 -8.34
C GLU A 611 8.16 22.98 -8.22
N HIS A 612 6.82 22.94 -8.28
CA HIS A 612 6.05 21.73 -8.07
C HIS A 612 4.95 21.57 -9.12
N GLU A 613 4.86 20.37 -9.70
CA GLU A 613 3.70 19.91 -10.47
C GLU A 613 3.12 18.65 -9.84
N GLY A 614 1.83 18.66 -9.51
CA GLY A 614 1.17 17.58 -8.79
C GLY A 614 -0.15 17.17 -9.44
N VAL A 615 -0.39 15.86 -9.53
CA VAL A 615 -1.69 15.28 -9.87
C VAL A 615 -2.08 14.28 -8.80
N VAL A 616 -3.23 14.48 -8.16
CA VAL A 616 -3.79 13.59 -7.14
C VAL A 616 -5.16 13.10 -7.61
N ASN A 617 -5.27 11.79 -7.82
CA ASN A 617 -6.51 11.12 -8.21
C ASN A 617 -6.92 10.15 -7.11
N HIS A 618 -8.05 10.41 -6.44
CA HIS A 618 -8.65 9.54 -5.46
C HIS A 618 -10.00 9.03 -5.99
N VAL A 619 -10.18 7.71 -5.99
CA VAL A 619 -11.45 7.07 -6.36
C VAL A 619 -11.81 6.02 -5.30
N ALA A 620 -13.02 6.10 -4.75
CA ALA A 620 -13.58 5.07 -3.88
C ALA A 620 -14.94 4.60 -4.41
N GLY A 621 -15.12 3.29 -4.56
CA GLY A 621 -16.36 2.71 -5.11
C GLY A 621 -16.44 2.82 -6.62
N GLY A 622 -17.59 2.41 -7.17
CA GLY A 622 -17.85 2.34 -8.60
C GLY A 622 -19.34 2.37 -8.93
N GLU A 623 -19.69 1.90 -10.12
CA GLU A 623 -21.09 1.77 -10.54
C GLU A 623 -21.78 0.63 -9.78
N GLN A 624 -23.08 0.81 -9.52
CA GLN A 624 -23.89 -0.11 -8.73
C GLN A 624 -25.09 -0.57 -9.54
N THR A 625 -25.12 -1.86 -9.87
CA THR A 625 -26.22 -2.47 -10.64
C THR A 625 -26.88 -3.57 -9.83
N THR A 626 -28.21 -3.55 -9.76
CA THR A 626 -28.97 -4.68 -9.24
C THR A 626 -30.32 -4.89 -9.93
N ASP A 627 -30.95 -6.03 -9.68
CA ASP A 627 -32.27 -6.37 -10.19
C ASP A 627 -33.09 -7.05 -9.10
N GLY A 628 -34.23 -6.43 -8.76
CA GLY A 628 -35.19 -6.89 -7.77
C GLY A 628 -36.51 -7.35 -8.37
N THR A 629 -36.57 -7.58 -9.70
CA THR A 629 -37.79 -7.92 -10.42
C THR A 629 -38.49 -9.14 -9.82
N ASP A 630 -39.82 -9.04 -9.63
CA ASP A 630 -40.69 -10.02 -8.97
C ASP A 630 -40.25 -10.39 -7.52
N GLY A 631 -39.38 -9.60 -6.89
CA GLY A 631 -38.80 -9.86 -5.57
C GLY A 631 -39.47 -9.11 -4.40
N SER A 632 -39.06 -9.41 -3.17
CA SER A 632 -39.52 -8.72 -1.95
C SER A 632 -38.35 -8.29 -1.06
N LEU A 633 -38.20 -6.99 -0.77
CA LEU A 633 -36.98 -6.45 -0.18
C LEU A 633 -35.75 -6.87 -0.98
N SER A 634 -35.85 -6.78 -2.31
CA SER A 634 -34.89 -7.34 -3.26
C SER A 634 -34.37 -6.28 -4.20
N GLY A 635 -33.11 -6.35 -4.60
CA GLY A 635 -32.55 -5.38 -5.54
C GLY A 635 -32.63 -3.94 -5.04
N ASN A 636 -32.35 -3.67 -3.76
CA ASN A 636 -32.28 -2.29 -3.26
C ASN A 636 -30.82 -1.84 -3.15
N ILE A 637 -30.58 -0.55 -3.39
CA ILE A 637 -29.27 0.08 -3.30
C ILE A 637 -29.28 1.12 -2.18
N VAL A 638 -28.29 1.06 -1.29
CA VAL A 638 -28.08 2.04 -0.21
C VAL A 638 -26.65 2.56 -0.26
N PRO A 639 -26.39 3.63 -1.03
CA PRO A 639 -25.08 4.24 -1.12
C PRO A 639 -24.90 5.41 -0.16
N VAL A 640 -23.71 5.54 0.39
CA VAL A 640 -23.20 6.72 1.07
C VAL A 640 -21.90 7.11 0.40
N ALA A 641 -21.83 8.30 -0.16
CA ALA A 641 -20.64 8.81 -0.84
C ALA A 641 -20.13 10.08 -0.17
N TRP A 642 -18.84 10.09 0.17
CA TRP A 642 -18.14 11.26 0.70
C TRP A 642 -16.87 11.53 -0.11
N ALA A 643 -16.85 12.62 -0.85
CA ALA A 643 -15.69 13.06 -1.62
C ALA A 643 -15.17 14.41 -1.09
N GLY A 644 -14.47 14.36 0.04
CA GLY A 644 -13.87 15.55 0.63
C GLY A 644 -12.56 15.92 -0.07
N VAL A 645 -12.18 17.19 -0.03
CA VAL A 645 -10.84 17.69 -0.41
C VAL A 645 -10.39 18.76 0.59
N ALA A 646 -9.15 18.68 1.08
CA ALA A 646 -8.55 19.71 1.93
C ALA A 646 -7.09 19.98 1.51
N GLU A 647 -6.73 21.18 1.06
CA GLU A 647 -5.39 21.42 0.49
C GLU A 647 -4.81 22.82 0.80
N VAL A 648 -3.47 22.91 0.81
CA VAL A 648 -2.72 24.15 1.00
C VAL A 648 -1.46 24.12 0.13
N PHE A 649 -1.34 24.94 -0.90
CA PHE A 649 -0.14 24.91 -1.76
C PHE A 649 0.17 26.29 -2.37
N GLY A 650 1.40 26.43 -2.85
CA GLY A 650 1.92 27.69 -3.39
C GLY A 650 2.02 28.75 -2.28
N VAL A 651 2.96 28.59 -1.36
CA VAL A 651 3.11 29.50 -0.21
C VAL A 651 4.54 30.01 -0.15
N ALA A 652 4.73 31.32 -0.16
CA ALA A 652 6.03 31.95 0.02
C ALA A 652 6.05 32.87 1.25
N ALA A 653 7.04 32.68 2.13
CA ALA A 653 7.25 33.51 3.32
C ALA A 653 8.73 33.93 3.47
N ALA A 654 9.00 35.23 3.53
CA ALA A 654 10.37 35.75 3.61
C ALA A 654 10.57 36.77 4.76
N ALA A 655 11.70 36.69 5.47
CA ALA A 655 12.05 37.67 6.50
C ALA A 655 13.55 37.93 6.61
N PRO A 656 14.02 39.17 6.32
CA PRO A 656 14.73 39.50 5.06
C PRO A 656 15.24 38.29 4.25
N GLY A 657 15.06 38.26 2.94
CA GLY A 657 15.46 37.13 2.09
C GLY A 657 14.61 37.08 0.82
N ILE A 658 14.76 36.04 0.01
CA ILE A 658 13.96 35.80 -1.20
C ILE A 658 13.30 34.42 -1.10
N ALA A 659 11.97 34.37 -1.18
CA ALA A 659 11.18 33.14 -1.26
C ALA A 659 10.38 33.15 -2.57
N GLU A 660 10.58 32.13 -3.40
CA GLU A 660 9.91 31.98 -4.69
C GLU A 660 9.23 30.61 -4.74
N SER A 661 7.94 30.60 -5.11
CA SER A 661 7.12 29.39 -5.17
C SER A 661 6.32 29.32 -6.46
N HIS A 662 6.59 28.31 -7.28
CA HIS A 662 5.81 27.94 -8.45
C HIS A 662 5.12 26.59 -8.18
N ALA A 663 3.78 26.55 -8.21
CA ALA A 663 3.05 25.33 -7.89
C ALA A 663 1.86 25.13 -8.84
N ALA A 664 1.75 23.96 -9.47
CA ALA A 664 0.58 23.53 -10.23
C ALA A 664 0.04 22.23 -9.61
N VAL A 665 -1.23 22.21 -9.17
CA VAL A 665 -1.82 21.04 -8.53
C VAL A 665 -3.21 20.75 -9.10
N ASP A 666 -3.36 19.56 -9.67
CA ASP A 666 -4.63 19.01 -10.14
C ASP A 666 -5.11 17.91 -9.18
N THR A 667 -6.31 18.08 -8.64
CA THR A 667 -6.90 17.12 -7.69
C THR A 667 -8.28 16.65 -8.16
N PHE A 668 -8.43 15.33 -8.26
CA PHE A 668 -9.71 14.66 -8.42
C PHE A 668 -9.99 13.79 -7.18
N SER A 669 -11.20 13.94 -6.63
CA SER A 669 -11.72 13.13 -5.54
C SER A 669 -13.11 12.64 -5.90
N GLY A 670 -13.24 11.34 -6.18
CA GLY A 670 -14.50 10.70 -6.58
C GLY A 670 -14.91 9.61 -5.60
N ALA A 671 -16.17 9.65 -5.14
CA ALA A 671 -16.76 8.62 -4.29
C ALA A 671 -18.11 8.14 -4.85
N GLY A 672 -18.26 6.84 -5.02
CA GLY A 672 -19.43 6.20 -5.63
C GLY A 672 -19.51 6.41 -7.15
N GLY A 673 -20.60 5.92 -7.76
CA GLY A 673 -20.85 6.02 -9.20
C GLY A 673 -22.33 6.00 -9.54
N ALA A 674 -22.63 5.73 -10.82
CA ALA A 674 -24.01 5.57 -11.31
C ALA A 674 -24.69 4.34 -10.72
N ARG A 675 -26.02 4.37 -10.64
CA ARG A 675 -26.83 3.39 -9.92
C ARG A 675 -28.00 2.96 -10.78
N GLU A 676 -28.09 1.67 -11.04
CA GLU A 676 -29.16 1.08 -11.84
C GLU A 676 -29.84 -0.03 -11.06
N THR A 677 -31.16 0.04 -10.92
CA THR A 677 -31.91 -1.04 -10.30
C THR A 677 -33.33 -1.23 -10.82
N HIS A 678 -33.76 -2.48 -10.95
CA HIS A 678 -35.11 -2.81 -11.44
C HIS A 678 -36.01 -3.32 -10.31
N GLY A 679 -37.26 -2.84 -10.25
CA GLY A 679 -38.22 -3.16 -9.19
C GLY A 679 -39.56 -3.71 -9.70
N ASP A 680 -39.63 -4.09 -10.97
CA ASP A 680 -40.86 -4.48 -11.65
C ASP A 680 -41.52 -5.69 -10.98
N GLY A 681 -42.83 -5.63 -10.73
CA GLY A 681 -43.59 -6.69 -10.04
C GLY A 681 -43.21 -6.93 -8.57
N GLY A 682 -42.23 -6.21 -8.01
CA GLY A 682 -41.68 -6.43 -6.68
C GLY A 682 -42.35 -5.64 -5.55
N SER A 683 -42.03 -5.97 -4.30
CA SER A 683 -42.49 -5.24 -3.11
C SER A 683 -41.31 -4.78 -2.25
N VAL A 684 -41.17 -3.47 -2.04
CA VAL A 684 -39.94 -2.88 -1.47
C VAL A 684 -38.72 -3.34 -2.28
N ALA A 685 -38.80 -3.22 -3.60
CA ALA A 685 -37.78 -3.72 -4.53
C ALA A 685 -37.34 -2.63 -5.49
N GLY A 686 -36.08 -2.68 -5.94
CA GLY A 686 -35.57 -1.67 -6.85
C GLY A 686 -35.50 -0.27 -6.25
N ASN A 687 -35.33 -0.10 -4.94
CA ASN A 687 -35.25 1.24 -4.35
C ASN A 687 -33.80 1.70 -4.17
N ILE A 688 -33.56 2.99 -4.30
CA ILE A 688 -32.28 3.64 -4.03
C ILE A 688 -32.46 4.66 -2.89
N VAL A 689 -31.62 4.54 -1.84
CA VAL A 689 -31.61 5.46 -0.69
C VAL A 689 -30.20 5.97 -0.46
N ARG A 690 -29.93 7.23 -0.83
CA ARG A 690 -28.57 7.78 -0.95
C ARG A 690 -28.27 8.94 0.02
N ALA A 691 -26.99 9.11 0.33
CA ALA A 691 -26.46 10.29 0.99
C ALA A 691 -25.10 10.66 0.39
N ASP A 692 -25.04 11.78 -0.33
CA ASP A 692 -23.86 12.17 -1.12
C ASP A 692 -23.30 13.53 -0.63
N ALA A 693 -21.99 13.63 -0.41
CA ALA A 693 -21.36 14.86 0.07
C ALA A 693 -19.98 15.08 -0.54
N ALA A 694 -19.72 16.30 -1.03
CA ALA A 694 -18.47 16.67 -1.68
C ALA A 694 -17.95 18.03 -1.16
N PRO A 695 -17.45 18.12 0.09
CA PRO A 695 -16.91 19.37 0.62
C PRO A 695 -15.47 19.63 0.17
N VAL A 696 -15.18 20.85 -0.25
CA VAL A 696 -13.83 21.30 -0.65
C VAL A 696 -13.36 22.43 0.26
N VAL A 697 -12.16 22.31 0.83
CA VAL A 697 -11.50 23.34 1.64
C VAL A 697 -10.09 23.61 1.11
N GLN A 698 -9.78 24.83 0.68
CA GLN A 698 -8.49 25.12 0.04
C GLN A 698 -7.88 26.47 0.42
N VAL A 699 -6.55 26.51 0.47
CA VAL A 699 -5.75 27.74 0.53
C VAL A 699 -4.70 27.69 -0.57
N VAL A 700 -4.72 28.66 -1.48
CA VAL A 700 -3.86 28.68 -2.67
C VAL A 700 -3.19 30.03 -2.81
N SER A 701 -1.92 30.06 -3.22
CA SER A 701 -1.20 31.30 -3.52
C SER A 701 -1.16 32.30 -2.35
N LEU A 702 -0.33 32.02 -1.35
CA LEU A 702 -0.13 32.88 -0.18
C LEU A 702 1.30 33.44 -0.14
N ALA A 703 1.45 34.76 -0.26
CA ALA A 703 2.74 35.45 -0.19
C ALA A 703 2.83 36.34 1.06
N GLY A 704 3.91 36.23 1.84
CA GLY A 704 4.13 37.01 3.05
C GLY A 704 5.59 37.47 3.18
N THR A 705 5.83 38.75 3.47
CA THR A 705 7.21 39.25 3.68
C THR A 705 7.35 40.24 4.84
N LEU A 706 8.47 40.14 5.56
CA LEU A 706 8.94 41.06 6.60
C LEU A 706 10.37 41.52 6.27
N GLY A 707 10.54 42.47 5.36
CA GLY A 707 11.87 42.97 4.97
C GLY A 707 12.54 42.27 3.78
N GLY A 708 11.83 41.43 3.02
CA GLY A 708 12.36 40.63 1.89
C GLY A 708 11.45 40.57 0.65
N GLN A 709 11.65 39.59 -0.22
CA GLN A 709 10.82 39.32 -1.40
C GLN A 709 10.12 37.97 -1.27
N ALA A 710 8.80 37.93 -1.50
CA ALA A 710 8.02 36.72 -1.60
C ALA A 710 7.26 36.73 -2.93
N LEU A 711 7.50 35.73 -3.79
CA LEU A 711 6.84 35.59 -5.08
C LEU A 711 6.15 34.23 -5.14
N VAL A 712 4.88 34.24 -5.53
CA VAL A 712 4.10 33.02 -5.74
C VAL A 712 3.39 33.07 -7.08
N CYS A 713 3.50 31.99 -7.83
CA CYS A 713 2.67 31.68 -8.99
C CYS A 713 2.01 30.31 -8.75
N ALA A 714 0.69 30.25 -8.71
CA ALA A 714 -0.06 29.00 -8.51
C ALA A 714 -1.04 28.68 -9.64
N HIS A 715 -1.17 27.42 -10.00
CA HIS A 715 -2.23 26.89 -10.87
C HIS A 715 -2.96 25.77 -10.13
N ASP A 716 -4.29 25.73 -10.21
CA ASP A 716 -5.05 24.61 -9.65
C ASP A 716 -6.32 24.24 -10.39
N LYS A 717 -6.57 22.93 -10.43
CA LYS A 717 -7.82 22.34 -10.88
C LYS A 717 -8.29 21.29 -9.90
N THR A 718 -9.39 21.58 -9.21
CA THR A 718 -9.94 20.69 -8.18
C THR A 718 -11.36 20.26 -8.51
N VAL A 719 -11.59 18.95 -8.49
CA VAL A 719 -12.91 18.37 -8.73
C VAL A 719 -13.21 17.36 -7.64
N ALA A 720 -14.30 17.60 -6.89
CA ALA A 720 -14.85 16.67 -5.91
C ALA A 720 -16.22 16.18 -6.39
N MET A 721 -16.41 14.87 -6.49
CA MET A 721 -17.64 14.25 -6.98
C MET A 721 -18.10 13.15 -6.02
N ALA A 722 -19.32 13.25 -5.52
CA ALA A 722 -19.96 12.23 -4.71
C ALA A 722 -21.27 11.76 -5.35
N GLY A 723 -21.40 10.45 -5.54
CA GLY A 723 -22.55 9.82 -6.18
C GLY A 723 -22.57 9.97 -7.70
N GLY A 724 -23.69 9.59 -8.32
CA GLY A 724 -23.90 9.63 -9.76
C GLY A 724 -25.38 9.63 -10.11
N ASP A 725 -25.68 9.24 -11.35
CA ASP A 725 -27.05 9.12 -11.85
C ASP A 725 -27.76 7.91 -11.25
N ASP A 726 -29.06 8.03 -11.00
CA ASP A 726 -29.90 6.94 -10.55
C ASP A 726 -30.97 6.60 -11.60
N THR A 727 -31.03 5.33 -11.98
CA THR A 727 -32.05 4.79 -12.89
C THR A 727 -32.77 3.63 -12.24
N THR A 728 -34.11 3.67 -12.25
CA THR A 728 -34.90 2.57 -11.70
C THR A 728 -36.25 2.30 -12.37
N THR A 729 -36.83 1.13 -12.15
CA THR A 729 -38.16 0.74 -12.67
C THR A 729 -39.12 0.26 -11.58
N SER A 730 -40.43 0.45 -11.80
CA SER A 730 -41.48 0.16 -10.80
C SER A 730 -42.76 -0.47 -11.38
N GLU A 731 -42.74 -1.00 -12.61
CA GLU A 731 -43.92 -1.49 -13.30
C GLU A 731 -44.61 -2.61 -12.51
N GLY A 732 -45.84 -2.35 -12.03
CA GLY A 732 -46.60 -3.33 -11.25
C GLY A 732 -46.09 -3.60 -9.83
N GLY A 733 -45.11 -2.83 -9.34
CA GLY A 733 -44.51 -2.98 -8.00
C GLY A 733 -45.17 -2.15 -6.89
N SER A 734 -44.94 -2.52 -5.62
CA SER A 734 -45.47 -1.86 -4.42
C SER A 734 -44.33 -1.34 -3.53
N VAL A 735 -44.22 -0.02 -3.39
CA VAL A 735 -43.04 0.63 -2.76
C VAL A 735 -41.77 0.23 -3.54
N ALA A 736 -41.84 0.32 -4.86
CA ALA A 736 -40.78 -0.13 -5.75
C ALA A 736 -40.30 1.00 -6.66
N GLY A 737 -39.05 0.93 -7.11
CA GLY A 737 -38.46 1.89 -8.04
C GLY A 737 -38.41 3.32 -7.51
N ASN A 738 -38.21 3.50 -6.20
CA ASN A 738 -38.07 4.83 -5.60
C ASN A 738 -36.60 5.25 -5.53
N SER A 739 -36.34 6.55 -5.61
CA SER A 739 -35.02 7.15 -5.52
C SER A 739 -35.07 8.33 -4.55
N ILE A 740 -34.43 8.20 -3.38
CA ILE A 740 -34.53 9.15 -2.27
C ILE A 740 -33.14 9.53 -1.78
N GLY A 741 -32.83 10.82 -1.66
CA GLY A 741 -31.50 11.26 -1.28
C GLY A 741 -31.39 12.62 -0.60
N ALA A 742 -30.24 12.82 0.05
CA ALA A 742 -29.77 14.12 0.50
C ALA A 742 -28.37 14.38 -0.06
N HIS A 743 -28.09 15.63 -0.44
CA HIS A 743 -26.82 15.99 -1.07
C HIS A 743 -26.20 17.27 -0.51
N VAL A 744 -24.86 17.28 -0.36
CA VAL A 744 -24.08 18.36 0.26
C VAL A 744 -22.86 18.77 -0.60
N PRO A 745 -23.03 19.68 -1.58
CA PRO A 745 -21.90 20.33 -2.26
C PRO A 745 -21.50 21.62 -1.50
N ALA A 746 -20.29 21.68 -0.95
CA ALA A 746 -19.83 22.83 -0.16
C ALA A 746 -18.38 23.23 -0.50
N ILE A 747 -18.11 24.52 -0.66
CA ILE A 747 -16.77 25.02 -1.04
C ILE A 747 -16.34 26.15 -0.09
N VAL A 748 -15.17 25.99 0.51
CA VAL A 748 -14.45 27.01 1.28
C VAL A 748 -13.06 27.22 0.69
N LYS A 749 -12.79 28.38 0.09
CA LYS A 749 -11.49 28.60 -0.59
C LYS A 749 -10.94 30.00 -0.36
N THR A 750 -9.64 30.08 -0.08
CA THR A 750 -8.87 31.32 -0.02
C THR A 750 -7.81 31.30 -1.12
N VAL A 751 -7.75 32.30 -2.00
CA VAL A 751 -6.76 32.36 -3.07
C VAL A 751 -6.12 33.73 -3.20
N SER A 752 -4.83 33.77 -3.49
CA SER A 752 -4.07 34.97 -3.84
C SER A 752 -4.15 36.03 -2.73
N VAL A 753 -3.45 35.74 -1.64
CA VAL A 753 -3.31 36.65 -0.51
C VAL A 753 -1.85 37.09 -0.42
N ALA A 754 -1.61 38.39 -0.46
CA ALA A 754 -0.27 38.97 -0.38
C ALA A 754 -0.17 39.93 0.80
N VAL A 755 0.81 39.72 1.69
CA VAL A 755 1.05 40.58 2.86
C VAL A 755 2.50 41.04 2.88
N ALA A 756 2.74 42.35 2.80
CA ALA A 756 4.08 42.91 2.77
C ALA A 756 4.30 43.94 3.89
N ALA A 757 5.23 43.63 4.80
CA ALA A 757 5.78 44.62 5.72
C ALA A 757 7.27 44.90 5.42
N ALA A 758 7.60 46.13 5.01
CA ALA A 758 8.97 46.52 4.64
C ALA A 758 9.65 45.70 3.51
N GLY A 759 8.88 45.08 2.59
CA GLY A 759 9.37 44.24 1.48
C GLY A 759 8.42 44.20 0.28
N ASN A 760 8.57 43.23 -0.63
CA ASN A 760 7.65 42.99 -1.76
C ASN A 760 7.02 41.59 -1.68
N ALA A 761 5.69 41.49 -1.74
CA ALA A 761 4.95 40.24 -1.83
C ALA A 761 4.08 40.21 -3.09
N THR A 762 4.24 39.21 -3.93
CA THR A 762 3.42 39.01 -5.13
C THR A 762 2.79 37.62 -5.06
N ALA A 763 1.47 37.54 -5.20
CA ALA A 763 0.73 36.29 -5.32
C ALA A 763 -0.09 36.30 -6.61
N THR A 764 0.16 35.35 -7.51
CA THR A 764 -0.65 35.15 -8.71
C THR A 764 -1.28 33.76 -8.68
N ALA A 765 -2.50 33.62 -9.20
CA ALA A 765 -3.17 32.32 -9.26
C ALA A 765 -4.09 32.15 -10.48
N GLU A 766 -4.05 30.97 -11.08
CA GLU A 766 -5.08 30.46 -11.99
C GLU A 766 -5.83 29.32 -11.32
N THR A 767 -7.16 29.34 -11.29
CA THR A 767 -7.91 28.43 -10.43
C THR A 767 -9.23 27.92 -11.02
N PHE A 768 -9.53 26.65 -10.79
CA PHE A 768 -10.82 26.00 -11.04
C PHE A 768 -11.20 25.08 -9.88
N THR A 769 -12.43 25.18 -9.38
CA THR A 769 -12.92 24.29 -8.32
C THR A 769 -14.38 23.94 -8.54
N ALA A 770 -14.67 22.64 -8.58
CA ALA A 770 -16.01 22.10 -8.68
C ALA A 770 -16.28 21.09 -7.57
N ALA A 771 -17.48 21.17 -6.99
CA ALA A 771 -18.02 20.21 -6.05
C ALA A 771 -19.40 19.76 -6.54
N VAL A 772 -19.53 18.46 -6.82
CA VAL A 772 -20.76 17.83 -7.30
C VAL A 772 -21.17 16.75 -6.29
N ALA A 773 -22.41 16.82 -5.83
CA ALA A 773 -23.02 15.79 -5.02
C ALA A 773 -24.36 15.47 -5.65
N SER A 774 -24.55 14.21 -6.12
CA SER A 774 -25.69 13.72 -6.92
C SER A 774 -25.59 13.91 -8.45
N GLY A 775 -26.25 13.04 -9.22
CA GLY A 775 -26.48 13.14 -10.68
C GLY A 775 -27.97 13.25 -11.07
N GLU A 776 -28.33 12.86 -12.30
CA GLU A 776 -29.72 12.79 -12.78
C GLU A 776 -30.47 11.58 -12.24
N HIS A 777 -31.76 11.75 -11.95
CA HIS A 777 -32.60 10.68 -11.37
C HIS A 777 -33.79 10.37 -12.27
N SER A 778 -33.99 9.09 -12.58
CA SER A 778 -35.09 8.62 -13.40
C SER A 778 -35.76 7.36 -12.84
N THR A 779 -37.08 7.28 -13.00
CA THR A 779 -37.87 6.09 -12.65
C THR A 779 -38.99 5.84 -13.66
N ALA A 780 -39.20 4.57 -14.03
CA ALA A 780 -40.20 4.18 -15.03
C ALA A 780 -41.13 3.04 -14.53
N PRO A 781 -42.47 3.20 -14.58
CA PRO A 781 -43.20 4.44 -14.83
C PRO A 781 -43.06 5.43 -13.66
N ALA A 782 -43.11 6.73 -13.95
CA ALA A 782 -43.07 7.76 -12.92
C ALA A 782 -44.39 7.86 -12.14
N GLY A 783 -44.31 7.83 -10.80
CA GLY A 783 -45.33 8.34 -9.88
C GLY A 783 -46.66 7.59 -9.82
N SER A 784 -46.68 6.39 -9.24
CA SER A 784 -47.93 5.64 -8.92
C SER A 784 -47.96 5.18 -7.46
N GLY A 785 -48.73 5.87 -6.61
CA GLY A 785 -48.87 5.52 -5.19
C GLY A 785 -47.56 5.73 -4.41
N LEU A 786 -47.09 4.71 -3.70
CA LEU A 786 -45.79 4.72 -2.99
C LEU A 786 -44.62 4.20 -3.84
N SER A 787 -44.83 3.96 -5.15
CA SER A 787 -43.83 3.47 -6.10
C SER A 787 -43.48 4.53 -7.15
N GLY A 788 -42.26 4.47 -7.68
CA GLY A 788 -41.80 5.37 -8.74
C GLY A 788 -41.66 6.83 -8.28
N GLN A 789 -41.25 7.06 -7.02
CA GLN A 789 -41.06 8.40 -6.45
C GLN A 789 -39.58 8.83 -6.48
N ILE A 790 -39.33 10.11 -6.79
CA ILE A 790 -38.01 10.75 -6.69
C ILE A 790 -38.09 11.86 -5.65
N MET A 791 -37.19 11.86 -4.65
CA MET A 791 -37.14 12.88 -3.60
C MET A 791 -35.71 13.29 -3.24
N ASP A 792 -35.40 14.57 -3.33
CA ASP A 792 -34.06 15.13 -3.06
C ASP A 792 -34.08 16.30 -2.07
N VAL A 793 -33.10 16.33 -1.17
CA VAL A 793 -32.90 17.42 -0.19
C VAL A 793 -31.51 18.05 -0.33
N PRO A 794 -31.40 19.29 -0.86
CA PRO A 794 -30.13 20.02 -0.94
C PRO A 794 -29.74 20.67 0.39
N LEU A 795 -28.46 20.59 0.77
CA LEU A 795 -27.86 21.27 1.92
C LEU A 795 -26.52 21.90 1.49
N ALA A 796 -26.44 23.22 1.23
CA ALA A 796 -25.23 23.87 0.70
C ALA A 796 -24.80 25.11 1.50
N GLY A 797 -23.50 25.42 1.49
CA GLY A 797 -22.91 26.62 2.08
C GLY A 797 -21.50 26.88 1.57
N ASN A 798 -21.26 28.06 0.97
CA ASN A 798 -19.99 28.42 0.33
C ASN A 798 -19.37 29.67 0.98
N VAL A 799 -18.05 29.70 1.15
CA VAL A 799 -17.29 30.85 1.68
C VAL A 799 -16.01 31.02 0.88
N LEU A 800 -15.84 32.16 0.21
CA LEU A 800 -14.68 32.40 -0.64
C LEU A 800 -14.00 33.74 -0.31
N ILE A 801 -12.67 33.76 -0.29
CA ILE A 801 -11.82 34.93 -0.02
C ILE A 801 -10.76 35.04 -1.12
N TYR A 802 -10.67 36.18 -1.80
CA TYR A 802 -9.79 36.39 -2.97
C TYR A 802 -9.13 37.76 -2.98
N ASP A 803 -8.04 37.89 -3.74
CA ASP A 803 -7.38 39.15 -4.12
C ASP A 803 -7.18 40.10 -2.95
N LEU A 804 -6.44 39.63 -1.94
CA LEU A 804 -6.21 40.39 -0.72
C LEU A 804 -4.76 40.87 -0.61
N PRO A 805 -4.43 42.08 -1.12
CA PRO A 805 -3.16 42.74 -0.87
C PRO A 805 -3.20 43.53 0.45
N VAL A 806 -2.19 43.35 1.31
CA VAL A 806 -2.03 44.06 2.59
C VAL A 806 -0.64 44.66 2.67
N GLU A 807 -0.56 46.00 2.61
CA GLU A 807 0.69 46.76 2.59
C GLU A 807 0.96 47.47 3.93
N LEU A 808 2.11 47.19 4.53
CA LEU A 808 2.55 47.76 5.81
C LEU A 808 4.00 48.26 5.68
N LEU A 809 4.18 49.39 4.99
CA LEU A 809 5.51 49.94 4.62
C LEU A 809 6.26 49.09 3.56
N GLY A 810 5.55 48.28 2.78
CA GLY A 810 6.04 47.45 1.66
C GLY A 810 5.05 47.43 0.49
N GLN A 811 5.31 46.65 -0.56
CA GLN A 811 4.45 46.48 -1.75
C GLN A 811 3.80 45.08 -1.76
N ALA A 812 2.48 45.01 -1.95
CA ALA A 812 1.74 43.75 -2.05
C ALA A 812 0.91 43.72 -3.35
N VAL A 813 1.09 42.69 -4.18
CA VAL A 813 0.42 42.54 -5.48
C VAL A 813 -0.29 41.19 -5.52
N THR A 814 -1.57 41.20 -5.92
CA THR A 814 -2.38 40.00 -6.16
C THR A 814 -2.93 40.02 -7.58
N ASP A 815 -2.99 38.87 -8.26
CA ASP A 815 -3.66 38.70 -9.55
C ASP A 815 -4.31 37.30 -9.64
N VAL A 816 -5.58 37.21 -10.01
CA VAL A 816 -6.33 35.94 -10.10
C VAL A 816 -7.06 35.84 -11.43
N THR A 817 -6.84 34.74 -12.14
CA THR A 817 -7.63 34.36 -13.31
C THR A 817 -8.48 33.13 -13.01
N TYR A 818 -9.79 33.25 -13.24
CA TYR A 818 -10.72 32.14 -13.11
C TYR A 818 -10.90 31.45 -14.47
N LEU A 819 -10.81 30.12 -14.50
CA LEU A 819 -11.09 29.35 -15.70
C LEU A 819 -12.60 29.08 -15.80
N ASP A 820 -13.27 29.68 -16.78
CA ASP A 820 -14.69 29.40 -17.04
C ASP A 820 -14.87 27.97 -17.60
N PRO A 821 -15.82 27.16 -17.09
CA PRO A 821 -16.19 25.92 -17.73
C PRO A 821 -16.83 26.21 -19.10
N SER A 822 -16.48 25.43 -20.13
CA SER A 822 -17.16 25.48 -21.42
C SER A 822 -18.67 25.19 -21.24
N GLU A 823 -19.53 26.00 -21.88
CA GLU A 823 -21.00 25.87 -21.83
C GLU A 823 -21.45 24.42 -22.11
N GLY A 824 -21.95 23.70 -21.08
CA GLY A 824 -22.42 22.32 -21.27
C GLY A 824 -23.02 21.58 -20.07
N GLU A 825 -22.65 21.87 -18.81
CA GLU A 825 -23.05 21.03 -17.67
C GLU A 825 -23.76 21.85 -16.57
N GLU A 826 -25.07 21.61 -16.39
CA GLU A 826 -25.93 22.27 -15.41
C GLU A 826 -25.87 21.60 -14.01
N ALA A 827 -26.28 22.37 -12.99
CA ALA A 827 -26.37 22.03 -11.56
C ALA A 827 -25.07 22.02 -10.73
N GLN A 828 -24.13 22.94 -11.02
CA GLN A 828 -23.00 23.21 -10.12
C GLN A 828 -23.38 24.24 -9.04
N ALA A 829 -22.99 24.00 -7.78
CA ALA A 829 -23.09 25.00 -6.71
C ALA A 829 -22.17 26.19 -7.02
N ARG A 830 -22.74 27.21 -7.69
CA ARG A 830 -22.06 28.49 -7.96
C ARG A 830 -21.88 29.27 -6.67
N ALA A 831 -20.68 29.76 -6.42
CA ALA A 831 -20.43 30.77 -5.40
C ALA A 831 -20.31 32.15 -6.07
N LEU A 832 -21.01 33.16 -5.54
CA LEU A 832 -20.81 34.54 -5.94
C LEU A 832 -19.62 35.13 -5.16
N PRO A 833 -18.64 35.76 -5.84
CA PRO A 833 -17.46 36.31 -5.19
C PRO A 833 -17.80 37.51 -4.29
N LEU A 834 -17.14 37.61 -3.13
CA LEU A 834 -17.13 38.81 -2.30
C LEU A 834 -15.77 39.48 -2.47
N ASP A 835 -15.69 40.46 -3.37
CA ASP A 835 -14.49 41.28 -3.61
C ASP A 835 -14.32 42.29 -2.45
N LEU A 836 -13.16 42.25 -1.79
CA LEU A 836 -12.80 43.15 -0.68
C LEU A 836 -11.70 44.15 -1.06
N SER A 837 -11.54 44.48 -2.35
CA SER A 837 -10.64 45.52 -2.86
C SER A 837 -10.99 46.93 -2.33
N PHE A 838 -10.69 47.18 -1.06
CA PHE A 838 -10.85 48.47 -0.40
C PHE A 838 -9.51 48.95 0.16
N ALA A 839 -8.52 49.25 -0.69
CA ALA A 839 -7.28 49.85 -0.21
C ALA A 839 -6.49 50.69 -1.23
N ASP A 840 -7.17 51.44 -2.12
CA ASP A 840 -6.51 52.57 -2.79
C ASP A 840 -6.45 53.78 -1.82
N GLY A 841 -5.57 53.69 -0.81
CA GLY A 841 -5.39 54.78 0.14
C GLY A 841 -4.51 54.44 1.34
N LEU A 842 -3.27 54.94 1.32
CA LEU A 842 -2.31 54.96 2.43
C LEU A 842 -2.98 55.34 3.77
N MET A 843 -3.08 54.38 4.71
CA MET A 843 -3.38 54.66 6.12
C MET A 843 -2.09 55.01 6.87
N GLY A 844 -2.11 56.13 7.59
CA GLY A 844 -1.01 56.53 8.47
C GLY A 844 -1.01 55.72 9.79
N ALA A 845 0.16 55.56 10.39
CA ALA A 845 0.44 54.75 11.59
C ALA A 845 -0.31 55.13 12.90
N THR A 846 -1.36 55.95 12.84
CA THR A 846 -2.16 56.40 14.00
C THR A 846 -3.67 56.20 13.82
N GLU A 847 -4.14 55.59 12.73
CA GLU A 847 -5.57 55.36 12.53
C GLU A 847 -5.97 53.96 13.02
N VAL A 848 -6.96 53.92 13.92
CA VAL A 848 -7.58 52.68 14.42
C VAL A 848 -8.85 52.44 13.59
N PRO A 849 -9.05 51.25 13.00
CA PRO A 849 -10.22 50.98 12.18
C PRO A 849 -11.50 51.03 13.03
N THR A 850 -12.52 51.74 12.54
CA THR A 850 -13.87 51.63 13.08
C THR A 850 -14.59 50.48 12.36
N PHE A 851 -14.74 49.36 13.06
CA PHE A 851 -15.53 48.21 12.60
C PHE A 851 -17.03 48.55 12.65
N ASN A 852 -17.60 49.01 11.54
CA ASN A 852 -19.04 49.23 11.38
C ASN A 852 -19.70 48.24 10.39
N LEU A 853 -19.27 46.98 10.39
CA LEU A 853 -19.85 45.91 9.54
C LEU A 853 -20.58 44.79 10.31
N PHE A 854 -20.79 44.93 11.62
CA PHE A 854 -21.55 43.94 12.41
C PHE A 854 -23.08 44.19 12.49
N ASN A 855 -23.61 45.25 11.87
CA ASN A 855 -25.05 45.58 12.00
C ASN A 855 -26.00 44.88 11.01
N ASN A 856 -25.50 44.00 10.12
CA ASN A 856 -26.37 43.20 9.23
C ASN A 856 -26.26 41.67 9.41
N LEU A 857 -25.59 41.19 10.47
CA LEU A 857 -25.62 39.78 10.90
C LEU A 857 -26.87 39.42 11.73
N GLY A 858 -27.81 40.35 11.90
CA GLY A 858 -29.00 40.22 12.75
C GLY A 858 -30.18 39.42 12.17
N SER A 859 -30.03 38.65 11.09
CA SER A 859 -31.10 37.76 10.58
C SER A 859 -30.76 36.27 10.56
N MET A 860 -29.54 35.88 10.92
CA MET A 860 -29.20 34.48 11.22
C MET A 860 -29.35 34.20 12.72
N THR A 861 -30.58 34.17 13.22
CA THR A 861 -30.89 33.59 14.54
C THR A 861 -32.36 33.25 14.60
N GLY A 862 -32.68 31.99 14.34
CA GLY A 862 -34.03 31.49 14.57
C GLY A 862 -34.44 30.26 13.78
N GLN A 863 -33.64 29.18 13.82
CA GLN A 863 -34.09 27.77 13.90
C GLN A 863 -32.91 26.82 13.67
N LEU A 864 -31.95 26.85 14.59
CA LEU A 864 -31.02 25.75 14.85
C LEU A 864 -31.28 25.30 16.28
N LEU A 865 -32.42 24.65 16.52
CA LEU A 865 -32.71 23.96 17.78
C LEU A 865 -33.89 22.97 17.62
N LEU A 866 -33.61 21.76 17.13
CA LEU A 866 -34.11 20.46 17.62
C LEU A 866 -33.86 19.36 16.56
N ALA A 867 -32.84 18.54 16.78
CA ALA A 867 -32.90 17.09 16.64
C ALA A 867 -31.58 16.53 17.20
N VAL A 868 -31.71 15.81 18.32
CA VAL A 868 -30.69 14.94 18.91
C VAL A 868 -30.70 13.62 18.14
#